data_AF-A0A372NSG1-F1
#
_entry.id   AF-A0A372NSG1-F1
#
_cell.length_a   1.000
_cell.length_b   1.000
_cell.length_c   1.000
_cell.angle_alpha   90.00
_cell.angle_beta   90.00
_cell.angle_gamma   90.00
#
_symmetry.space_group_name_H-M   'P 1'
#
loop_
_entity.id
_entity.type
_entity.pdbx_description
1 polymer ?
#
loop_
_entity_poly.entity_id
_entity_poly.type
_entity_poly.pdbx_seq_one_letter_code
_entity_poly.pdbx_strand_id
1 'polypeptide(L)'
;MQSPLNKYNEKFKAALAGLNPEQLKAVNQMDGPVLVVAGPGTGKTQILAARIGKILTDTDAQPNEILCLTYTDAGAVAMRKRLFEFIGPDAYRINIYTFHAFCNDIIQENLEYFGKLNLEALSDLESAILFRELVDEFGNEHLLKRFTGDTYFETKRLKSLFADMKKENWSEEQMAKAVKDYLDDLPNRDEFIYKRANAKTGVKVGDVKQKDIDKIAESMEKLLAGVSEYRNYDAKMKRDSRYDYDDMIQWVLRAFRENEEILRRYQERYQYILVDEFQDTSGSQNELLKFLLNYWDTPNVFVVGDDDQSIFKFQGANMKNIIDFANDHVATLSTVVLKHNYRSNQQILDISRALINNNNERLTAQLNLDKNLQASHPRFLNNAVEPAIKEYENPNQELVDVAMQIKNRVAKGTEPGEIAVIYRNHSQVEDLLHFLETQGIAVNTKRKIDVLTMPFGEKIINILRYLAMELDSPYSGDELLFEILHYDFFDIPPIEIAKASIAVSKENFATANNNQPKTSLRRHIHEIKVAAQTDLFTKQVGTGMKFLINDIDELLTDAVSVTLQQFFQSVIAKMGILKYIMQQQDKGTYMQVLTSFFDFLKDESRKNPEIKLAELITTIDLMRKNSIRMELNKVIFSENGINFLTAHGSKGLEFEHVFFIGCDKKTWDAKGRNSGFSYPDTLTQAASEDIALKEEARRLFYVALTRAKQCLNVSYAAKDKNGKDQEPSQFIGEILADTDLQVNHPKVSSDDMIAFIATQFNEADKPVVELLDKNYISQLLQNYTLSVTHLNNYLDCPLRFYFQCLIRVPSGKSPSATFGQAVHWALNKAFRRLKEFGEEFMPTEEFMKEFRWYMYRNRDSFTKEEFKLRVAYGEKILPPYYEQNVVTWNKVTRTEHSIKNIEVQGVPIKGNLDKIEFNGKQVTVVDYKTGRVRNAKPKLERPTNDEPNGGDYWRQAVFYKILVDNDRTNDWEVVDTIFDFVEPEKDDEYYKAKVVITPEDIEEVTTQITSTYQKIMNHEFSTGCGKKECDWCHFVKSNFKQPEGLLEVAEGDDGME
;
A
#
# COMPACT_ATOMS: atom_id res chain seq x y z
N MET A 1 33.98 -34.15 -38.56
CA MET A 1 32.99 -33.19 -38.01
C MET A 1 31.61 -33.77 -38.24
N GLN A 2 30.89 -34.16 -37.18
CA GLN A 2 29.48 -34.54 -37.31
C GLN A 2 28.67 -33.29 -37.67
N SER A 3 27.68 -33.44 -38.56
CA SER A 3 26.72 -32.37 -38.91
C SER A 3 26.10 -31.76 -37.64
N PRO A 4 25.93 -30.43 -37.54
CA PRO A 4 25.25 -29.79 -36.42
C PRO A 4 23.88 -30.40 -36.10
N LEU A 5 23.12 -30.85 -37.10
CA LEU A 5 21.84 -31.54 -36.92
C LEU A 5 21.96 -32.89 -36.21
N ASN A 6 23.05 -33.63 -36.42
CA ASN A 6 23.24 -34.94 -35.77
C ASN A 6 23.38 -34.79 -34.24
N LYS A 7 23.96 -33.68 -33.76
CA LYS A 7 24.13 -33.41 -32.32
C LYS A 7 22.79 -33.18 -31.61
N TYR A 8 21.88 -32.44 -32.23
CA TYR A 8 20.53 -32.20 -31.67
C TYR A 8 19.72 -33.50 -31.65
N ASN A 9 19.75 -34.26 -32.75
CA ASN A 9 19.10 -35.57 -32.85
C ASN A 9 19.61 -36.58 -31.82
N GLU A 10 20.90 -36.58 -31.49
CA GLU A 10 21.45 -37.43 -30.41
C GLU A 10 20.93 -37.01 -29.03
N LYS A 11 20.88 -35.71 -28.73
CA LYS A 11 20.32 -35.20 -27.47
C LYS A 11 18.83 -35.51 -27.35
N PHE A 12 18.05 -35.35 -28.41
CA PHE A 12 16.64 -35.71 -28.44
C PHE A 12 16.42 -37.22 -28.22
N LYS A 13 17.19 -38.07 -28.91
CA LYS A 13 17.15 -39.53 -28.70
C LYS A 13 17.52 -39.93 -27.28
N ALA A 14 18.52 -39.28 -26.69
CA ALA A 14 18.89 -39.49 -25.29
C ALA A 14 17.78 -39.05 -24.33
N ALA A 15 17.14 -37.90 -24.59
CA ALA A 15 16.02 -37.41 -23.80
C ALA A 15 14.80 -38.34 -23.86
N LEU A 16 14.48 -38.89 -25.05
CA LEU A 16 13.43 -39.89 -25.23
C LEU A 16 13.75 -41.20 -24.52
N ALA A 17 14.99 -41.69 -24.60
CA ALA A 17 15.42 -42.91 -23.92
C ALA A 17 15.38 -42.79 -22.39
N GLY A 18 15.46 -41.56 -21.86
CA GLY A 18 15.35 -41.28 -20.43
C GLY A 18 13.91 -41.14 -19.90
N LEU A 19 12.89 -41.20 -20.76
CA LEU A 19 11.49 -41.13 -20.33
C LEU A 19 11.02 -42.45 -19.72
N ASN A 20 10.24 -42.37 -18.64
CA ASN A 20 9.58 -43.54 -18.07
C ASN A 20 8.34 -43.98 -18.90
N PRO A 21 7.73 -45.15 -18.61
CA PRO A 21 6.61 -45.67 -19.39
C PRO A 21 5.41 -44.72 -19.50
N GLU A 22 5.03 -44.02 -18.42
CA GLU A 22 3.92 -43.07 -18.41
C GLU A 22 4.22 -41.82 -19.25
N GLN A 23 5.43 -41.26 -19.09
CA GLN A 23 5.90 -40.14 -19.91
C GLN A 23 5.95 -40.53 -21.39
N LEU A 24 6.44 -41.73 -21.70
CA LEU A 24 6.51 -42.23 -23.06
C LEU A 24 5.12 -42.48 -23.65
N LYS A 25 4.16 -42.96 -22.85
CA LYS A 25 2.74 -43.08 -23.24
C LYS A 25 2.16 -41.72 -23.59
N ALA A 26 2.36 -40.70 -22.74
CA ALA A 26 1.91 -39.33 -23.02
C ALA A 26 2.57 -38.74 -24.27
N VAL A 27 3.86 -38.98 -24.46
CA VAL A 27 4.62 -38.50 -25.63
C VAL A 27 4.19 -39.21 -26.90
N ASN A 28 3.89 -40.51 -26.88
CA ASN A 28 3.59 -41.30 -28.09
C ASN A 28 2.14 -41.19 -28.57
N GLN A 29 1.21 -40.72 -27.73
CA GLN A 29 -0.18 -40.53 -28.12
C GLN A 29 -0.31 -39.31 -29.05
N MET A 30 -0.04 -39.45 -30.35
CA MET A 30 -0.04 -38.33 -31.31
C MET A 30 -1.44 -37.74 -31.50
N ASP A 31 -2.43 -38.61 -31.73
CA ASP A 31 -3.78 -38.21 -32.11
C ASP A 31 -4.73 -38.09 -30.91
N GLY A 32 -5.68 -37.16 -31.05
CA GLY A 32 -6.76 -36.92 -30.10
C GLY A 32 -6.37 -36.12 -28.85
N PRO A 33 -7.35 -35.84 -27.98
CA PRO A 33 -7.13 -35.05 -26.78
C PRO A 33 -6.39 -35.86 -25.70
N VAL A 34 -5.36 -35.25 -25.11
CA VAL A 34 -4.55 -35.85 -24.05
C VAL A 34 -4.50 -34.90 -22.85
N LEU A 35 -4.83 -35.43 -21.67
CA LEU A 35 -4.68 -34.74 -20.39
C LEU A 35 -3.57 -35.40 -19.58
N VAL A 36 -2.49 -34.66 -19.33
CA VAL A 36 -1.40 -35.09 -18.46
C VAL A 36 -1.51 -34.41 -17.11
N VAL A 37 -1.80 -35.21 -16.08
CA VAL A 37 -1.80 -34.75 -14.69
C VAL A 37 -0.41 -34.96 -14.12
N ALA A 38 0.30 -33.87 -13.85
CA ALA A 38 1.73 -33.89 -13.58
C ALA A 38 2.09 -33.09 -12.33
N GLY A 39 2.50 -33.77 -11.25
CA GLY A 39 2.98 -33.09 -10.04
C GLY A 39 4.24 -32.23 -10.28
N PRO A 40 4.66 -31.42 -9.30
CA PRO A 40 5.92 -30.68 -9.38
C PRO A 40 7.09 -31.66 -9.57
N GLY A 41 8.09 -31.27 -10.36
CA GLY A 41 9.31 -32.07 -10.56
C GLY A 41 9.15 -33.38 -11.35
N THR A 42 7.99 -33.62 -11.99
CA THR A 42 7.72 -34.84 -12.79
C THR A 42 8.21 -34.77 -14.25
N GLY A 43 8.77 -33.63 -14.66
CA GLY A 43 9.31 -33.44 -16.01
C GLY A 43 8.33 -32.88 -17.05
N LYS A 44 7.30 -32.11 -16.65
CA LYS A 44 6.31 -31.45 -17.54
C LYS A 44 6.93 -30.85 -18.81
N THR A 45 7.90 -29.94 -18.65
CA THR A 45 8.57 -29.24 -19.76
C THR A 45 9.35 -30.20 -20.66
N GLN A 46 9.95 -31.25 -20.09
CA GLN A 46 10.67 -32.26 -20.87
C GLN A 46 9.70 -33.07 -21.74
N ILE A 47 8.51 -33.40 -21.22
CA ILE A 47 7.47 -34.15 -21.94
C ILE A 47 6.91 -33.32 -23.08
N LEU A 48 6.57 -32.04 -22.83
CA LEU A 48 6.10 -31.12 -23.86
C LEU A 48 7.12 -30.99 -25.00
N ALA A 49 8.39 -30.75 -24.66
CA ALA A 49 9.45 -30.65 -25.66
C ALA A 49 9.70 -31.97 -26.40
N ALA A 50 9.66 -33.11 -25.70
CA ALA A 50 9.83 -34.42 -26.31
C ALA A 50 8.68 -34.77 -27.26
N ARG A 51 7.44 -34.43 -26.89
CA ARG A 51 6.24 -34.61 -27.72
C ARG A 51 6.34 -33.82 -29.01
N ILE A 52 6.73 -32.55 -28.94
CA ILE A 52 6.94 -31.71 -30.12
C ILE A 52 8.00 -32.32 -31.04
N GLY A 53 9.14 -32.74 -30.50
CA GLY A 53 10.17 -33.42 -31.30
C GLY A 53 9.66 -34.70 -31.96
N LYS A 54 8.79 -35.45 -31.26
CA LYS A 54 8.12 -36.66 -31.78
C LYS A 54 7.14 -36.35 -32.90
N ILE A 55 6.29 -35.33 -32.75
CA ILE A 55 5.37 -34.87 -33.81
C ILE A 55 6.16 -34.55 -35.08
N LEU A 56 7.26 -33.79 -34.96
CA LEU A 56 8.08 -33.41 -36.12
C LEU A 56 8.88 -34.56 -36.74
N THR A 57 9.07 -35.67 -36.01
CA THR A 57 9.84 -36.83 -36.50
C THR A 57 8.94 -37.91 -37.09
N ASP A 58 7.79 -38.14 -36.47
CA ASP A 58 6.92 -39.29 -36.75
C ASP A 58 5.70 -38.91 -37.61
N THR A 59 5.46 -37.62 -37.84
CA THR A 59 4.34 -37.11 -38.65
C THR A 59 4.85 -36.16 -39.73
N ASP A 60 4.00 -35.86 -40.71
CA ASP A 60 4.32 -34.88 -41.77
C ASP A 60 4.13 -33.41 -41.34
N ALA A 61 3.79 -33.18 -40.06
CA ALA A 61 3.52 -31.86 -39.53
C ALA A 61 4.76 -30.95 -39.56
N GLN A 62 4.54 -29.69 -39.92
CA GLN A 62 5.59 -28.68 -39.97
C GLN A 62 5.69 -27.91 -38.64
N PRO A 63 6.86 -27.35 -38.28
CA PRO A 63 7.04 -26.59 -37.05
C PRO A 63 6.02 -25.46 -36.82
N ASN A 64 5.59 -24.80 -37.90
CA ASN A 64 4.61 -23.70 -37.87
C ASN A 64 3.15 -24.16 -37.70
N GLU A 65 2.88 -25.47 -37.79
CA GLU A 65 1.55 -26.06 -37.57
C GLU A 65 1.34 -26.46 -36.10
N ILE A 66 2.37 -26.28 -35.26
CA ILE A 66 2.34 -26.59 -33.83
C ILE A 66 2.21 -25.28 -33.04
N LEU A 67 1.17 -25.20 -32.20
CA LEU A 67 0.94 -24.11 -31.26
C LEU A 67 1.20 -24.58 -29.83
N CYS A 68 2.05 -23.88 -29.09
CA CYS A 68 2.29 -24.11 -27.66
C CYS A 68 1.93 -22.85 -26.86
N LEU A 69 0.93 -22.98 -25.99
CA LEU A 69 0.44 -21.93 -25.12
C LEU A 69 0.94 -22.15 -23.68
N THR A 70 1.45 -21.09 -23.07
CA THR A 70 1.94 -21.09 -21.68
C THR A 70 1.32 -19.95 -20.89
N TYR A 71 1.29 -20.06 -19.56
CA TYR A 71 0.76 -18.98 -18.71
C TYR A 71 1.72 -17.80 -18.53
N THR A 72 3.04 -18.06 -18.55
CA THR A 72 4.06 -17.03 -18.21
C THR A 72 5.14 -16.91 -19.28
N ASP A 73 5.70 -15.70 -19.45
CA ASP A 73 6.81 -15.46 -20.39
C ASP A 73 8.05 -16.30 -20.05
N ALA A 74 8.32 -16.49 -18.75
CA ALA A 74 9.40 -17.37 -18.29
C ALA A 74 9.18 -18.82 -18.76
N GLY A 75 7.93 -19.30 -18.74
CA GLY A 75 7.55 -20.60 -19.30
C GLY A 75 7.80 -20.69 -20.80
N ALA A 76 7.37 -19.69 -21.58
CA ALA A 76 7.60 -19.63 -23.01
C ALA A 76 9.10 -19.64 -23.37
N VAL A 77 9.91 -18.84 -22.66
CA VAL A 77 11.38 -18.78 -22.85
C VAL A 77 12.04 -20.11 -22.47
N ALA A 78 11.66 -20.70 -21.33
CA ALA A 78 12.18 -21.98 -20.89
C ALA A 78 11.85 -23.11 -21.88
N MET A 79 10.61 -23.15 -22.39
CA MET A 79 10.17 -24.09 -23.41
C MET A 79 10.97 -23.93 -24.70
N ARG A 80 11.14 -22.70 -25.19
CA ARG A 80 11.92 -22.42 -26.40
C ARG A 80 13.37 -22.83 -26.27
N LYS A 81 14.01 -22.51 -25.13
CA LYS A 81 15.40 -22.91 -24.83
C LYS A 81 15.52 -24.44 -24.82
N ARG A 82 14.56 -25.14 -24.21
CA ARG A 82 14.54 -26.61 -24.16
C ARG A 82 14.38 -27.23 -25.53
N LEU A 83 13.45 -26.74 -26.34
CA LEU A 83 13.25 -27.23 -27.71
C LEU A 83 14.49 -27.01 -28.56
N PHE A 84 15.15 -25.86 -28.44
CA PHE A 84 16.41 -25.60 -29.15
C PHE A 84 17.49 -26.64 -28.82
N GLU A 85 17.54 -27.16 -27.60
CA GLU A 85 18.47 -28.24 -27.23
C GLU A 85 18.16 -29.58 -27.92
N PHE A 86 16.90 -29.83 -28.28
CA PHE A 86 16.42 -31.10 -28.85
C PHE A 86 16.37 -31.08 -30.38
N ILE A 87 15.82 -30.03 -30.98
CA ILE A 87 15.57 -29.93 -32.42
C ILE A 87 16.37 -28.80 -33.11
N GLY A 88 17.19 -28.07 -32.35
CA GLY A 88 18.05 -27.02 -32.90
C GLY A 88 17.26 -25.78 -33.37
N PRO A 89 17.72 -25.10 -34.45
CA PRO A 89 17.13 -23.85 -34.92
C PRO A 89 15.64 -23.92 -35.29
N ASP A 90 15.10 -25.09 -35.65
CA ASP A 90 13.68 -25.26 -35.95
C ASP A 90 12.77 -24.93 -34.76
N ALA A 91 13.30 -24.93 -33.53
CA ALA A 91 12.59 -24.44 -32.34
C ALA A 91 12.13 -22.96 -32.45
N TYR A 92 12.77 -22.14 -33.29
CA TYR A 92 12.33 -20.77 -33.53
C TYR A 92 11.16 -20.66 -34.51
N ARG A 93 10.87 -21.72 -35.27
CA ARG A 93 9.73 -21.80 -36.21
C ARG A 93 8.45 -22.33 -35.55
N ILE A 94 8.56 -22.83 -34.32
CA ILE A 94 7.42 -23.28 -33.52
C ILE A 94 6.78 -22.07 -32.86
N ASN A 95 5.45 -22.02 -32.94
CA ASN A 95 4.62 -20.99 -32.34
C ASN A 95 4.49 -21.24 -30.85
N ILE A 96 5.36 -20.60 -30.04
CA ILE A 96 5.36 -20.70 -28.58
C ILE A 96 5.03 -19.33 -28.02
N TYR A 97 3.87 -19.22 -27.37
CA TYR A 97 3.32 -17.96 -26.90
C TYR A 97 2.79 -18.08 -25.48
N THR A 98 2.67 -16.94 -24.80
CA THR A 98 1.65 -16.80 -23.75
C THR A 98 0.29 -16.58 -24.41
N PHE A 99 -0.82 -16.81 -23.69
CA PHE A 99 -2.16 -16.52 -24.23
C PHE A 99 -2.30 -15.08 -24.75
N HIS A 100 -1.78 -14.11 -24.00
CA HIS A 100 -1.77 -12.70 -24.41
C HIS A 100 -0.90 -12.45 -25.64
N ALA A 101 0.31 -13.03 -25.70
CA ALA A 101 1.18 -12.88 -26.86
C ALA A 101 0.57 -13.51 -28.13
N PHE A 102 -0.17 -14.62 -27.98
CA PHE A 102 -0.90 -15.24 -29.07
C PHE A 102 -2.06 -14.37 -29.57
N CYS A 103 -2.85 -13.79 -28.66
CA CYS A 103 -3.88 -12.83 -29.04
C CYS A 103 -3.29 -11.60 -29.73
N ASN A 104 -2.13 -11.11 -29.26
CA ASN A 104 -1.42 -10.01 -29.92
C ASN A 104 -1.04 -10.39 -31.36
N ASP A 105 -0.47 -11.58 -31.56
CA ASP A 105 -0.09 -12.08 -32.88
C ASP A 105 -1.29 -12.15 -33.83
N ILE A 106 -2.44 -12.66 -33.37
CA ILE A 106 -3.70 -12.66 -34.13
C ILE A 106 -4.12 -11.23 -34.50
N ILE A 107 -4.06 -10.28 -33.57
CA ILE A 107 -4.43 -8.89 -33.83
C ILE A 107 -3.51 -8.27 -34.88
N GLN A 108 -2.19 -8.47 -34.77
CA GLN A 108 -1.20 -7.92 -35.70
C GLN A 108 -1.30 -8.53 -37.10
N GLU A 109 -1.61 -9.83 -37.22
CA GLU A 109 -1.85 -10.48 -38.53
C GLU A 109 -3.16 -10.02 -39.21
N ASN A 110 -4.09 -9.41 -38.47
CA ASN A 110 -5.44 -9.07 -38.93
C ASN A 110 -5.81 -7.61 -38.66
N LEU A 111 -4.85 -6.68 -38.72
CA LEU A 111 -5.06 -5.26 -38.40
C LEU A 111 -6.22 -4.61 -39.18
N GLU A 112 -6.59 -5.14 -40.35
CA GLU A 112 -7.74 -4.67 -41.12
C GLU A 112 -9.10 -4.91 -40.41
N TYR A 113 -9.21 -5.97 -39.60
CA TYR A 113 -10.42 -6.32 -38.85
C TYR A 113 -10.49 -5.67 -37.47
N PHE A 114 -9.33 -5.52 -36.81
CA PHE A 114 -9.23 -4.86 -35.50
C PHE A 114 -9.10 -3.34 -35.62
N GLY A 115 -8.76 -2.84 -36.82
CA GLY A 115 -8.42 -1.45 -37.09
C GLY A 115 -6.96 -1.13 -36.79
N LYS A 116 -6.46 0.01 -37.30
CA LYS A 116 -5.21 0.61 -36.82
C LYS A 116 -5.46 1.17 -35.42
N LEU A 117 -5.38 0.29 -34.44
CA LEU A 117 -5.47 0.62 -33.04
C LEU A 117 -4.19 1.37 -32.65
N ASN A 118 -4.22 2.71 -32.71
CA ASN A 118 -3.24 3.55 -32.00
C ASN A 118 -3.54 3.48 -30.49
N LEU A 119 -3.53 2.27 -29.93
CA LEU A 119 -3.86 2.00 -28.54
C LEU A 119 -2.58 1.76 -27.75
N GLU A 120 -2.54 2.28 -26.53
CA GLU A 120 -1.45 2.08 -25.59
C GLU A 120 -1.93 1.28 -24.38
N ALA A 121 -1.05 0.44 -23.83
CA ALA A 121 -1.36 -0.32 -22.63
C ALA A 121 -1.57 0.64 -21.45
N LEU A 122 -2.66 0.43 -20.72
CA LEU A 122 -3.03 1.25 -19.56
C LEU A 122 -1.99 1.08 -18.44
N SER A 123 -1.29 2.15 -18.08
CA SER A 123 -0.39 2.15 -16.93
C SER A 123 -1.16 2.13 -15.60
N ASP A 124 -0.51 1.71 -14.52
CA ASP A 124 -1.14 1.70 -13.18
C ASP A 124 -1.62 3.10 -12.73
N LEU A 125 -0.90 4.15 -13.14
CA LEU A 125 -1.25 5.53 -12.86
C LEU A 125 -2.48 5.96 -13.65
N GLU A 126 -2.51 5.73 -14.96
CA GLU A 126 -3.69 6.03 -15.79
C GLU A 126 -4.91 5.24 -15.33
N SER A 127 -4.72 3.97 -14.95
CA SER A 127 -5.76 3.16 -14.32
C SER A 127 -6.31 3.86 -13.07
N ALA A 128 -5.44 4.31 -12.17
CA ALA A 128 -5.87 5.01 -10.96
C ALA A 128 -6.61 6.33 -11.27
N ILE A 129 -6.17 7.09 -12.27
CA ILE A 129 -6.82 8.34 -12.70
C ILE A 129 -8.21 8.03 -13.27
N LEU A 130 -8.31 7.07 -14.18
CA LEU A 130 -9.56 6.70 -14.85
C LEU A 130 -10.62 6.24 -13.85
N PHE A 131 -10.25 5.41 -12.87
CA PHE A 131 -11.20 5.00 -11.82
C PHE A 131 -11.62 6.16 -10.90
N ARG A 132 -10.77 7.16 -10.68
CA ARG A 132 -11.17 8.37 -9.93
C ARG A 132 -12.13 9.22 -10.74
N GLU A 133 -11.86 9.44 -12.03
CA GLU A 133 -12.79 10.15 -12.92
C GLU A 133 -14.17 9.47 -12.94
N LEU A 134 -14.19 8.13 -13.02
CA LEU A 134 -15.42 7.35 -12.95
C LEU A 134 -16.20 7.63 -11.65
N VAL A 135 -15.52 7.60 -10.49
CA VAL A 135 -16.15 7.88 -9.19
C VAL A 135 -16.56 9.36 -9.03
N ASP A 136 -15.84 10.28 -9.66
CA ASP A 136 -16.14 11.71 -9.62
C ASP A 136 -17.40 12.05 -10.41
N GLU A 137 -17.68 11.31 -11.48
CA GLU A 137 -18.90 11.41 -12.31
C GLU A 137 -20.15 10.80 -11.65
N PHE A 138 -20.00 10.03 -10.57
CA PHE A 138 -21.15 9.55 -9.81
C PHE A 138 -22.01 10.72 -9.32
N GLY A 139 -23.30 10.64 -9.63
CA GLY A 139 -24.31 11.56 -9.10
C GLY A 139 -24.40 11.50 -7.57
N ASN A 140 -24.95 12.55 -6.96
CA ASN A 140 -25.05 12.66 -5.49
C ASN A 140 -25.87 11.52 -4.86
N GLU A 141 -26.81 10.93 -5.60
CA GLU A 141 -27.69 9.81 -5.17
C GLU A 141 -27.10 8.43 -5.47
N HIS A 142 -25.91 8.36 -6.07
CA HIS A 142 -25.29 7.08 -6.44
C HIS A 142 -24.90 6.29 -5.19
N LEU A 143 -25.29 5.02 -5.10
CA LEU A 143 -25.09 4.15 -3.92
C LEU A 143 -23.61 4.00 -3.50
N LEU A 144 -22.69 4.16 -4.46
CA LEU A 144 -21.24 4.08 -4.23
C LEU A 144 -20.59 5.46 -3.94
N LYS A 145 -21.32 6.58 -3.98
CA LYS A 145 -20.76 7.93 -3.72
C LYS A 145 -20.48 8.14 -2.24
N ARG A 146 -19.31 8.68 -1.91
CA ARG A 146 -18.92 9.09 -0.55
C ARG A 146 -18.57 10.56 -0.48
N PHE A 147 -19.11 11.26 0.51
CA PHE A 147 -18.85 12.70 0.76
C PHE A 147 -17.79 12.95 1.84
N THR A 148 -17.45 11.93 2.63
CA THR A 148 -16.51 12.03 3.76
C THR A 148 -15.64 10.78 3.84
N GLY A 149 -14.47 10.91 4.47
CA GLY A 149 -13.48 9.84 4.52
C GLY A 149 -12.75 9.69 3.19
N ASP A 150 -12.42 8.45 2.81
CA ASP A 150 -11.82 8.17 1.51
C ASP A 150 -12.89 8.19 0.41
N THR A 151 -12.95 9.32 -0.32
CA THR A 151 -13.88 9.54 -1.44
C THR A 151 -13.69 8.52 -2.57
N TYR A 152 -12.49 7.97 -2.70
CA TYR A 152 -12.11 7.05 -3.77
C TYR A 152 -12.05 5.60 -3.29
N PHE A 153 -12.65 5.28 -2.13
CA PHE A 153 -12.66 3.93 -1.57
C PHE A 153 -13.12 2.85 -2.57
N GLU A 154 -14.11 3.16 -3.41
CA GLU A 154 -14.72 2.22 -4.34
C GLU A 154 -13.83 1.95 -5.58
N THR A 155 -12.80 2.75 -5.84
CA THR A 155 -11.91 2.59 -7.02
C THR A 155 -11.26 1.22 -7.07
N LYS A 156 -10.71 0.73 -5.95
CA LYS A 156 -10.07 -0.60 -5.88
C LYS A 156 -11.08 -1.73 -6.07
N ARG A 157 -12.32 -1.55 -5.57
CA ARG A 157 -13.41 -2.52 -5.71
C ARG A 157 -13.87 -2.64 -7.15
N LEU A 158 -14.08 -1.51 -7.83
CA LEU A 158 -14.44 -1.45 -9.24
C LEU A 158 -13.32 -2.01 -10.14
N LYS A 159 -12.05 -1.68 -9.84
CA LYS A 159 -10.90 -2.25 -10.56
C LYS A 159 -10.87 -3.77 -10.50
N SER A 160 -11.09 -4.36 -9.32
CA SER A 160 -11.18 -5.82 -9.18
C SER A 160 -12.37 -6.39 -9.94
N LEU A 161 -13.55 -5.80 -9.78
CA LEU A 161 -14.78 -6.24 -10.44
C LEU A 161 -14.63 -6.29 -11.97
N PHE A 162 -14.13 -5.21 -12.57
CA PHE A 162 -14.00 -5.12 -14.02
C PHE A 162 -12.92 -6.07 -14.56
N ALA A 163 -11.83 -6.28 -13.82
CA ALA A 163 -10.84 -7.29 -14.17
C ALA A 163 -11.42 -8.71 -14.11
N ASP A 164 -12.21 -9.03 -13.08
CA ASP A 164 -12.84 -10.35 -12.94
C ASP A 164 -13.86 -10.59 -14.07
N MET A 165 -14.68 -9.57 -14.38
CA MET A 165 -15.62 -9.62 -15.52
C MET A 165 -14.90 -9.91 -16.84
N LYS A 166 -13.77 -9.24 -17.12
CA LYS A 166 -12.99 -9.46 -18.34
C LYS A 166 -12.34 -10.85 -18.37
N LYS A 167 -11.77 -11.31 -17.26
CA LYS A 167 -11.06 -12.60 -17.17
C LYS A 167 -12.00 -13.79 -17.32
N GLU A 168 -13.17 -13.73 -16.70
CA GLU A 168 -14.17 -14.80 -16.76
C GLU A 168 -15.15 -14.64 -17.94
N ASN A 169 -15.02 -13.55 -18.70
CA ASN A 169 -15.94 -13.20 -19.79
C ASN A 169 -17.41 -13.08 -19.31
N TRP A 170 -17.63 -12.44 -18.16
CA TRP A 170 -18.97 -12.22 -17.60
C TRP A 170 -19.66 -10.99 -18.20
N SER A 171 -20.87 -11.18 -18.71
CA SER A 171 -21.74 -10.08 -19.14
C SER A 171 -22.56 -9.50 -17.98
N GLU A 172 -23.02 -8.26 -18.15
CA GLU A 172 -23.92 -7.61 -17.19
C GLU A 172 -25.21 -8.42 -16.99
N GLU A 173 -25.78 -8.97 -18.07
CA GLU A 173 -27.01 -9.77 -18.04
C GLU A 173 -26.80 -11.09 -17.29
N GLN A 174 -25.65 -11.75 -17.50
CA GLN A 174 -25.32 -13.00 -16.82
C GLN A 174 -25.19 -12.78 -15.31
N MET A 175 -24.50 -11.73 -14.88
CA MET A 175 -24.36 -11.42 -13.46
C MET A 175 -25.68 -10.97 -12.83
N ALA A 176 -26.47 -10.16 -13.51
CA ALA A 176 -27.79 -9.76 -13.02
C ALA A 176 -28.70 -10.97 -12.81
N LYS A 177 -28.67 -11.93 -13.75
CA LYS A 177 -29.40 -13.19 -13.62
C LYS A 177 -28.88 -14.04 -12.45
N ALA A 178 -27.56 -14.20 -12.32
CA ALA A 178 -26.96 -14.98 -11.24
C ALA A 178 -27.29 -14.41 -9.85
N VAL A 179 -27.23 -13.07 -9.69
CA VAL A 179 -27.61 -12.39 -8.46
C VAL A 179 -29.09 -12.61 -8.14
N LYS A 180 -29.97 -12.53 -9.16
CA LYS A 180 -31.40 -12.81 -8.97
C LYS A 180 -31.64 -14.25 -8.50
N ASP A 181 -31.07 -15.23 -9.22
CA ASP A 181 -31.22 -16.64 -8.90
C ASP A 181 -30.69 -16.95 -7.48
N TYR A 182 -29.61 -16.26 -7.07
CA TYR A 182 -29.06 -16.37 -5.72
C TYR A 182 -29.99 -15.79 -4.64
N LEU A 183 -30.51 -14.57 -4.84
CA LEU A 183 -31.42 -13.93 -3.89
C LEU A 183 -32.73 -14.70 -3.74
N ASP A 184 -33.25 -15.28 -4.83
CA ASP A 184 -34.45 -16.11 -4.84
C ASP A 184 -34.23 -17.44 -4.08
N ASP A 185 -32.98 -17.95 -4.03
CA ASP A 185 -32.61 -19.19 -3.33
C ASP A 185 -32.28 -18.99 -1.84
N LEU A 186 -31.84 -17.78 -1.42
CA LEU A 186 -31.45 -17.49 -0.02
C LEU A 186 -32.45 -17.98 1.05
N PRO A 187 -33.79 -17.79 0.90
CA PRO A 187 -34.75 -18.24 1.90
C PRO A 187 -34.81 -19.77 2.09
N ASN A 188 -34.36 -20.55 1.10
CA ASN A 188 -34.40 -22.01 1.12
C ASN A 188 -33.12 -22.63 1.72
N ARG A 189 -32.10 -21.82 2.00
CA ARG A 189 -30.81 -22.29 2.50
C ARG A 189 -30.79 -22.41 4.02
N ASP A 190 -30.30 -23.55 4.51
CA ASP A 190 -30.15 -23.88 5.92
C ASP A 190 -29.46 -22.80 6.79
N GLU A 191 -28.57 -22.01 6.20
CA GLU A 191 -27.81 -20.95 6.87
C GLU A 191 -28.70 -19.76 7.28
N PHE A 192 -29.73 -19.48 6.48
CA PHE A 192 -30.68 -18.38 6.66
C PHE A 192 -31.97 -18.81 7.35
N ILE A 193 -32.02 -20.06 7.84
CA ILE A 193 -33.15 -20.59 8.60
C ILE A 193 -32.73 -20.74 10.07
N TYR A 194 -33.57 -20.26 10.99
CA TYR A 194 -33.31 -20.40 12.42
C TYR A 194 -33.41 -21.87 12.85
N LYS A 195 -32.27 -22.45 13.26
CA LYS A 195 -32.19 -23.83 13.79
C LYS A 195 -32.57 -23.94 15.28
N ARG A 196 -32.76 -22.81 15.98
CA ARG A 196 -33.13 -22.75 17.41
C ARG A 196 -34.17 -21.65 17.62
N ALA A 197 -35.20 -21.94 18.43
CA ALA A 197 -36.19 -20.94 18.81
C ALA A 197 -35.61 -19.93 19.81
N ASN A 198 -36.05 -18.68 19.73
CA ASN A 198 -35.74 -17.64 20.71
C ASN A 198 -37.03 -16.98 21.18
N ALA A 199 -37.45 -17.35 22.39
CA ALA A 199 -38.68 -16.85 22.99
C ALA A 199 -38.67 -15.34 23.30
N LYS A 200 -37.50 -14.71 23.48
CA LYS A 200 -37.39 -13.26 23.74
C LYS A 200 -37.63 -12.41 22.49
N THR A 201 -37.31 -12.93 21.31
CA THR A 201 -37.44 -12.22 20.03
C THR A 201 -38.61 -12.73 19.19
N GLY A 202 -39.38 -13.71 19.68
CA GLY A 202 -40.55 -14.27 18.99
C GLY A 202 -40.21 -15.21 17.81
N VAL A 203 -38.94 -15.62 17.68
CA VAL A 203 -38.43 -16.39 16.54
C VAL A 203 -38.62 -17.90 16.77
N LYS A 204 -39.23 -18.59 15.81
CA LYS A 204 -39.46 -20.05 15.82
C LYS A 204 -38.41 -20.80 14.99
N VAL A 205 -38.27 -22.10 15.24
CA VAL A 205 -37.46 -22.99 14.40
C VAL A 205 -38.11 -23.07 13.02
N GLY A 206 -37.34 -22.82 11.97
CA GLY A 206 -37.84 -22.76 10.59
C GLY A 206 -38.15 -21.34 10.09
N ASP A 207 -38.14 -20.32 10.95
CA ASP A 207 -38.28 -18.92 10.51
C ASP A 207 -37.04 -18.47 9.72
N VAL A 208 -37.23 -17.58 8.76
CA VAL A 208 -36.17 -17.02 7.94
C VAL A 208 -35.48 -15.85 8.65
N LYS A 209 -34.15 -15.78 8.56
CA LYS A 209 -33.32 -14.69 9.08
C LYS A 209 -33.37 -13.47 8.15
N GLN A 210 -34.52 -12.79 8.10
CA GLN A 210 -34.74 -11.67 7.16
C GLN A 210 -33.65 -10.61 7.21
N LYS A 211 -33.17 -10.22 8.41
CA LYS A 211 -32.09 -9.23 8.56
C LYS A 211 -30.78 -9.62 7.88
N ASP A 212 -30.45 -10.91 7.87
CA ASP A 212 -29.22 -11.40 7.23
C ASP A 212 -29.40 -11.43 5.70
N ILE A 213 -30.60 -11.77 5.22
CA ILE A 213 -30.98 -11.70 3.81
C ILE A 213 -30.95 -10.25 3.31
N ASP A 214 -31.56 -9.31 4.03
CA ASP A 214 -31.59 -7.89 3.66
C ASP A 214 -30.17 -7.31 3.55
N LYS A 215 -29.27 -7.72 4.45
CA LYS A 215 -27.86 -7.33 4.42
C LYS A 215 -27.14 -7.86 3.17
N ILE A 216 -27.42 -9.08 2.76
CA ILE A 216 -26.87 -9.66 1.52
C ILE A 216 -27.47 -8.96 0.31
N ALA A 217 -28.78 -8.70 0.31
CA ALA A 217 -29.45 -7.96 -0.74
C ALA A 217 -28.83 -6.57 -0.95
N GLU A 218 -28.60 -5.79 0.11
CA GLU A 218 -27.92 -4.49 0.04
C GLU A 218 -26.50 -4.60 -0.55
N SER A 219 -25.76 -5.68 -0.19
CA SER A 219 -24.44 -5.94 -0.75
C SER A 219 -24.49 -6.27 -2.25
N MET A 220 -25.49 -7.04 -2.67
CA MET A 220 -25.70 -7.43 -4.07
C MET A 220 -26.21 -6.27 -4.92
N GLU A 221 -27.02 -5.36 -4.36
CA GLU A 221 -27.40 -4.11 -5.01
C GLU A 221 -26.18 -3.22 -5.28
N LYS A 222 -25.25 -3.12 -4.31
CA LYS A 222 -23.98 -2.40 -4.52
C LYS A 222 -23.11 -3.07 -5.57
N LEU A 223 -23.09 -4.40 -5.65
CA LEU A 223 -22.42 -5.13 -6.73
C LEU A 223 -23.03 -4.73 -8.08
N LEU A 224 -24.35 -4.83 -8.25
CA LEU A 224 -25.03 -4.48 -9.51
C LEU A 224 -24.84 -3.01 -9.90
N ALA A 225 -24.84 -2.09 -8.93
CA ALA A 225 -24.50 -0.69 -9.18
C ALA A 225 -23.04 -0.51 -9.67
N GLY A 226 -22.11 -1.32 -9.18
CA GLY A 226 -20.75 -1.37 -9.73
C GLY A 226 -20.71 -1.94 -11.15
N VAL A 227 -21.48 -3.00 -11.42
CA VAL A 227 -21.58 -3.65 -12.74
C VAL A 227 -22.10 -2.70 -13.81
N SER A 228 -23.11 -1.88 -13.49
CA SER A 228 -23.65 -0.91 -14.45
C SER A 228 -22.65 0.16 -14.90
N GLU A 229 -21.60 0.39 -14.11
CA GLU A 229 -20.53 1.34 -14.43
C GLU A 229 -19.47 0.76 -15.39
N TYR A 230 -19.53 -0.54 -15.72
CA TYR A 230 -18.59 -1.17 -16.63
C TYR A 230 -18.62 -0.53 -18.04
N ARG A 231 -19.80 -0.20 -18.56
CA ARG A 231 -19.94 0.53 -19.84
C ARG A 231 -19.29 1.90 -19.82
N ASN A 232 -19.43 2.63 -18.72
CA ASN A 232 -18.84 3.96 -18.56
C ASN A 232 -17.30 3.84 -18.52
N TYR A 233 -16.79 2.82 -17.83
CA TYR A 233 -15.37 2.49 -17.82
C TYR A 233 -14.83 2.12 -19.21
N ASP A 234 -15.47 1.19 -19.93
CA ASP A 234 -15.08 0.78 -21.28
C ASP A 234 -15.13 1.94 -22.28
N ALA A 235 -16.14 2.82 -22.16
CA ALA A 235 -16.23 4.04 -22.96
C ALA A 235 -15.07 5.01 -22.72
N LYS A 236 -14.61 5.15 -21.46
CA LYS A 236 -13.43 5.97 -21.13
C LYS A 236 -12.14 5.37 -21.68
N MET A 237 -11.94 4.06 -21.49
CA MET A 237 -10.79 3.34 -22.07
C MET A 237 -10.69 3.59 -23.58
N LYS A 238 -11.82 3.49 -24.30
CA LYS A 238 -11.89 3.78 -25.75
C LYS A 238 -11.63 5.24 -26.09
N ARG A 239 -12.20 6.19 -25.33
CA ARG A 239 -11.97 7.64 -25.51
C ARG A 239 -10.47 7.98 -25.41
N ASP A 240 -9.79 7.35 -24.46
CA ASP A 240 -8.39 7.64 -24.14
C ASP A 240 -7.41 6.76 -24.94
N SER A 241 -7.92 5.96 -25.88
CA SER A 241 -7.13 5.01 -26.67
C SER A 241 -6.27 4.09 -25.80
N ARG A 242 -6.85 3.59 -24.71
CA ARG A 242 -6.20 2.68 -23.75
C ARG A 242 -6.80 1.28 -23.82
N TYR A 243 -5.99 0.30 -23.48
CA TYR A 243 -6.41 -1.09 -23.31
C TYR A 243 -5.66 -1.74 -22.15
N ASP A 244 -6.27 -2.76 -21.54
CA ASP A 244 -5.54 -3.70 -20.71
C ASP A 244 -5.32 -5.04 -21.43
N TYR A 245 -4.45 -5.89 -20.87
CA TYR A 245 -4.12 -7.16 -21.52
C TYR A 245 -5.33 -8.10 -21.65
N ASP A 246 -6.29 -8.02 -20.72
CA ASP A 246 -7.50 -8.83 -20.76
C ASP A 246 -8.42 -8.41 -21.93
N ASP A 247 -8.41 -7.12 -22.32
CA ASP A 247 -9.12 -6.62 -23.51
C ASP A 247 -8.68 -7.32 -24.80
N MET A 248 -7.38 -7.65 -24.93
CA MET A 248 -6.86 -8.31 -26.13
C MET A 248 -7.52 -9.67 -26.37
N ILE A 249 -7.72 -10.44 -25.29
CA ILE A 249 -8.38 -11.74 -25.36
C ILE A 249 -9.85 -11.53 -25.74
N GLN A 250 -10.52 -10.56 -25.12
CA GLN A 250 -11.92 -10.24 -25.41
C GLN A 250 -12.14 -9.81 -26.86
N TRP A 251 -11.23 -9.04 -27.45
CA TRP A 251 -11.31 -8.67 -28.86
C TRP A 251 -11.15 -9.86 -29.79
N VAL A 252 -10.21 -10.77 -29.52
CA VAL A 252 -10.02 -11.98 -30.32
C VAL A 252 -11.23 -12.90 -30.19
N LEU A 253 -11.78 -13.09 -28.99
CA LEU A 253 -13.01 -13.87 -28.78
C LEU A 253 -14.18 -13.27 -29.58
N ARG A 254 -14.34 -11.94 -29.57
CA ARG A 254 -15.34 -11.26 -30.37
C ARG A 254 -15.11 -11.48 -31.87
N ALA A 255 -13.89 -11.30 -32.34
CA ALA A 255 -13.54 -11.51 -33.75
C ALA A 255 -13.82 -12.95 -34.21
N PHE A 256 -13.52 -13.96 -33.39
CA PHE A 256 -13.83 -15.36 -33.68
C PHE A 256 -15.34 -15.65 -33.70
N ARG A 257 -16.14 -14.96 -32.88
CA ARG A 257 -17.62 -15.08 -32.91
C ARG A 257 -18.23 -14.40 -34.13
N GLU A 258 -17.70 -13.25 -34.52
CA GLU A 258 -18.27 -12.40 -35.58
C GLU A 258 -17.74 -12.75 -36.98
N ASN A 259 -16.54 -13.35 -37.08
CA ASN A 259 -15.89 -13.67 -38.33
C ASN A 259 -15.35 -15.11 -38.35
N GLU A 260 -16.11 -15.99 -39.00
CA GLU A 260 -15.76 -17.40 -39.14
C GLU A 260 -14.48 -17.61 -39.98
N GLU A 261 -14.20 -16.77 -40.98
CA GLU A 261 -13.04 -16.93 -41.86
C GLU A 261 -11.72 -16.79 -41.09
N ILE A 262 -11.64 -15.80 -40.19
CA ILE A 262 -10.47 -15.60 -39.31
C ILE A 262 -10.28 -16.83 -38.44
N LEU A 263 -11.35 -17.30 -37.78
CA LEU A 263 -11.29 -18.47 -36.91
C LEU A 263 -10.81 -19.71 -37.68
N ARG A 264 -11.39 -19.98 -38.85
CA ARG A 264 -11.06 -21.14 -39.70
C ARG A 264 -9.59 -21.14 -40.10
N ARG A 265 -9.01 -19.98 -40.43
CA ARG A 265 -7.59 -19.86 -40.78
C ARG A 265 -6.66 -20.34 -39.66
N TYR A 266 -6.99 -20.05 -38.40
CA TYR A 266 -6.20 -20.51 -37.26
C TYR A 266 -6.47 -21.97 -36.91
N GLN A 267 -7.71 -22.44 -37.07
CA GLN A 267 -8.08 -23.86 -36.89
C GLN A 267 -7.42 -24.77 -37.94
N GLU A 268 -7.24 -24.28 -39.18
CA GLU A 268 -6.54 -24.99 -40.26
C GLU A 268 -5.02 -24.90 -40.11
N ARG A 269 -4.48 -23.76 -39.66
CA ARG A 269 -3.04 -23.60 -39.46
C ARG A 269 -2.51 -24.51 -38.35
N TYR A 270 -3.20 -24.56 -37.20
CA TYR A 270 -2.71 -25.27 -36.03
C TYR A 270 -3.28 -26.68 -35.93
N GLN A 271 -2.49 -27.65 -36.42
CA GLN A 271 -2.82 -29.07 -36.42
C GLN A 271 -2.55 -29.74 -35.08
N TYR A 272 -1.64 -29.18 -34.26
CA TYR A 272 -1.35 -29.65 -32.91
C TYR A 272 -1.30 -28.48 -31.94
N ILE A 273 -2.08 -28.57 -30.85
CA ILE A 273 -2.14 -27.53 -29.81
C ILE A 273 -1.68 -28.11 -28.48
N LEU A 274 -0.69 -27.48 -27.85
CA LEU A 274 -0.14 -27.88 -26.56
C LEU A 274 -0.36 -26.76 -25.55
N VAL A 275 -0.85 -27.08 -24.35
CA VAL A 275 -1.10 -26.12 -23.29
C VAL A 275 -0.37 -26.54 -22.02
N ASP A 276 0.53 -25.69 -21.55
CA ASP A 276 1.24 -25.87 -20.28
C ASP A 276 0.54 -25.12 -19.14
N GLU A 277 0.65 -25.66 -17.93
CA GLU A 277 0.03 -25.13 -16.70
C GLU A 277 -1.46 -24.79 -16.85
N PHE A 278 -2.24 -25.72 -17.43
CA PHE A 278 -3.65 -25.48 -17.77
C PHE A 278 -4.54 -25.11 -16.58
N GLN A 279 -4.15 -25.51 -15.35
CA GLN A 279 -4.86 -25.12 -14.12
C GLN A 279 -4.82 -23.62 -13.83
N ASP A 280 -3.92 -22.88 -14.48
CA ASP A 280 -3.76 -21.43 -14.30
C ASP A 280 -4.56 -20.64 -15.33
N THR A 281 -5.25 -21.30 -16.27
CA THR A 281 -6.06 -20.62 -17.29
C THR A 281 -7.32 -19.98 -16.72
N SER A 282 -7.68 -18.80 -17.24
CA SER A 282 -8.95 -18.11 -16.93
C SER A 282 -10.11 -18.58 -17.80
N GLY A 283 -11.34 -18.20 -17.45
CA GLY A 283 -12.52 -18.49 -18.26
C GLY A 283 -12.37 -18.05 -19.73
N SER A 284 -11.89 -16.84 -19.98
CA SER A 284 -11.68 -16.30 -21.33
C SER A 284 -10.58 -17.01 -22.11
N GLN A 285 -9.49 -17.39 -21.44
CA GLN A 285 -8.40 -18.15 -22.05
C GLN A 285 -8.85 -19.56 -22.44
N ASN A 286 -9.64 -20.20 -21.59
CA ASN A 286 -10.23 -21.50 -21.89
C ASN A 286 -11.24 -21.40 -23.04
N GLU A 287 -12.05 -20.34 -23.09
CA GLU A 287 -12.96 -20.10 -24.22
C GLU A 287 -12.20 -19.91 -25.54
N LEU A 288 -11.08 -19.18 -25.52
CA LEU A 288 -10.21 -19.04 -26.69
C LEU A 288 -9.71 -20.40 -27.19
N LEU A 289 -9.26 -21.26 -26.27
CA LEU A 289 -8.86 -22.62 -26.60
C LEU A 289 -10.03 -23.41 -27.20
N LYS A 290 -11.23 -23.33 -26.60
CA LYS A 290 -12.44 -24.00 -27.14
C LYS A 290 -12.75 -23.57 -28.57
N PHE A 291 -12.61 -22.29 -28.91
CA PHE A 291 -12.75 -21.84 -30.30
C PHE A 291 -11.75 -22.52 -31.23
N LEU A 292 -10.49 -22.64 -30.87
CA LEU A 292 -9.48 -23.30 -31.72
C LEU A 292 -9.75 -24.79 -31.90
N LEU A 293 -10.40 -25.44 -30.93
CA LEU A 293 -10.62 -26.89 -30.94
C LEU A 293 -11.95 -27.30 -31.60
N ASN A 294 -12.98 -26.46 -31.58
CA ASN A 294 -14.36 -26.85 -31.88
C ASN A 294 -14.67 -27.24 -33.34
N TYR A 295 -13.73 -27.07 -34.28
CA TYR A 295 -13.91 -27.51 -35.66
C TYR A 295 -13.71 -29.02 -35.83
N TRP A 296 -12.80 -29.60 -35.06
CA TRP A 296 -12.42 -30.99 -35.19
C TRP A 296 -13.26 -31.85 -34.24
N ASP A 297 -13.82 -32.95 -34.75
CA ASP A 297 -14.53 -33.92 -33.89
C ASP A 297 -13.58 -34.53 -32.84
N THR A 298 -12.30 -34.70 -33.22
CA THR A 298 -11.23 -35.20 -32.35
C THR A 298 -9.98 -34.33 -32.51
N PRO A 299 -9.89 -33.20 -31.78
CA PRO A 299 -8.76 -32.29 -31.91
C PRO A 299 -7.49 -32.88 -31.30
N ASN A 300 -6.34 -32.62 -31.93
CA ASN A 300 -5.02 -33.00 -31.41
C ASN A 300 -4.51 -31.99 -30.39
N VAL A 301 -5.07 -32.07 -29.18
CA VAL A 301 -4.75 -31.17 -28.08
C VAL A 301 -4.06 -31.90 -26.94
N PHE A 302 -2.96 -31.33 -26.44
CA PHE A 302 -2.18 -31.89 -25.34
C PHE A 302 -2.10 -30.89 -24.20
N VAL A 303 -2.75 -31.23 -23.10
CA VAL A 303 -2.90 -30.36 -21.94
C VAL A 303 -2.10 -30.94 -20.78
N VAL A 304 -1.26 -30.11 -20.16
CA VAL A 304 -0.54 -30.46 -18.92
C VAL A 304 -1.05 -29.60 -17.78
N GLY A 305 -1.45 -30.22 -16.68
CA GLY A 305 -1.95 -29.50 -15.51
C GLY A 305 -1.70 -30.19 -14.18
N ASP A 306 -1.77 -29.40 -13.11
CA ASP A 306 -1.71 -29.86 -11.73
C ASP A 306 -2.57 -28.99 -10.80
N ASP A 307 -3.68 -29.53 -10.35
CA ASP A 307 -4.61 -28.88 -9.42
C ASP A 307 -3.97 -28.49 -8.09
N ASP A 308 -2.97 -29.25 -7.64
CA ASP A 308 -2.27 -28.98 -6.39
C ASP A 308 -1.37 -27.72 -6.49
N GLN A 309 -1.10 -27.22 -7.70
CA GLN A 309 -0.31 -26.00 -7.97
C GLN A 309 -1.15 -24.81 -8.48
N SER A 310 -2.49 -24.91 -8.47
CA SER A 310 -3.38 -23.80 -8.83
C SER A 310 -3.42 -22.77 -7.69
N ILE A 311 -2.62 -21.70 -7.82
CA ILE A 311 -2.43 -20.65 -6.78
C ILE A 311 -2.66 -19.23 -7.32
N PHE A 312 -3.17 -19.11 -8.55
CA PHE A 312 -3.42 -17.84 -9.23
C PHE A 312 -4.92 -17.57 -9.39
N LYS A 313 -5.75 -17.97 -8.42
CA LYS A 313 -7.20 -17.74 -8.48
C LYS A 313 -7.51 -16.24 -8.55
N PHE A 314 -6.74 -15.40 -7.85
CA PHE A 314 -6.80 -13.94 -7.97
C PHE A 314 -6.46 -13.38 -9.37
N GLN A 315 -5.84 -14.19 -10.24
CA GLN A 315 -5.62 -13.86 -11.65
C GLN A 315 -6.65 -14.51 -12.59
N GLY A 316 -7.71 -15.11 -12.04
CA GLY A 316 -8.78 -15.77 -12.80
C GLY A 316 -8.57 -17.27 -13.03
N ALA A 317 -7.52 -17.89 -12.47
CA ALA A 317 -7.30 -19.33 -12.65
C ALA A 317 -8.48 -20.17 -12.14
N ASN A 318 -9.05 -21.02 -13.00
CA ASN A 318 -10.22 -21.81 -12.66
C ASN A 318 -9.99 -23.31 -12.92
N MET A 319 -9.99 -24.11 -11.85
CA MET A 319 -9.86 -25.57 -11.94
C MET A 319 -10.98 -26.22 -12.76
N LYS A 320 -12.15 -25.58 -12.83
CA LYS A 320 -13.27 -26.02 -13.66
C LYS A 320 -12.87 -26.20 -15.12
N ASN A 321 -11.91 -25.42 -15.62
CA ASN A 321 -11.44 -25.55 -17.00
C ASN A 321 -10.88 -26.94 -17.30
N ILE A 322 -10.16 -27.57 -16.35
CA ILE A 322 -9.63 -28.92 -16.51
C ILE A 322 -10.76 -29.96 -16.50
N ILE A 323 -11.71 -29.79 -15.57
CA ILE A 323 -12.85 -30.71 -15.40
C ILE A 323 -13.76 -30.65 -16.64
N ASP A 324 -14.11 -29.43 -17.07
CA ASP A 324 -14.93 -29.19 -18.26
C ASP A 324 -14.23 -29.74 -19.50
N PHE A 325 -12.92 -29.53 -19.67
CA PHE A 325 -12.15 -30.14 -20.76
C PHE A 325 -12.22 -31.68 -20.73
N ALA A 326 -12.10 -32.28 -19.54
CA ALA A 326 -12.19 -33.74 -19.40
C ALA A 326 -13.60 -34.27 -19.75
N ASN A 327 -14.64 -33.53 -19.37
CA ASN A 327 -16.04 -33.86 -19.67
C ASN A 327 -16.35 -33.67 -21.17
N ASP A 328 -15.92 -32.56 -21.76
CA ASP A 328 -16.14 -32.19 -23.16
C ASP A 328 -15.54 -33.25 -24.11
N HIS A 329 -14.46 -33.92 -23.70
CA HIS A 329 -13.74 -34.93 -24.49
C HIS A 329 -13.81 -36.35 -23.93
N VAL A 330 -14.75 -36.65 -23.04
CA VAL A 330 -14.80 -37.93 -22.29
C VAL A 330 -14.73 -39.19 -23.16
N ALA A 331 -15.25 -39.14 -24.40
CA ALA A 331 -15.27 -40.29 -25.31
C ALA A 331 -13.90 -40.62 -25.93
N THR A 332 -12.99 -39.65 -26.03
CA THR A 332 -11.72 -39.78 -26.78
C THR A 332 -10.49 -39.34 -25.98
N LEU A 333 -10.68 -38.83 -24.77
CA LEU A 333 -9.61 -38.35 -23.90
C LEU A 333 -8.67 -39.46 -23.42
N SER A 334 -7.37 -39.27 -23.65
CA SER A 334 -6.32 -40.08 -23.02
C SER A 334 -5.77 -39.36 -21.80
N THR A 335 -6.08 -39.86 -20.60
CA THR A 335 -5.53 -39.32 -19.35
C THR A 335 -4.27 -40.07 -18.94
N VAL A 336 -3.19 -39.33 -18.64
CA VAL A 336 -1.93 -39.88 -18.14
C VAL A 336 -1.53 -39.18 -16.85
N VAL A 337 -1.24 -39.94 -15.80
CA VAL A 337 -0.80 -39.41 -14.50
C VAL A 337 0.69 -39.69 -14.32
N LEU A 338 1.49 -38.65 -14.07
CA LEU A 338 2.92 -38.79 -13.84
C LEU A 338 3.21 -38.96 -12.35
N LYS A 339 3.74 -40.12 -11.98
CA LYS A 339 4.04 -40.47 -10.58
C LYS A 339 5.50 -40.25 -10.19
N HIS A 340 6.42 -40.30 -11.14
CA HIS A 340 7.85 -40.21 -10.86
C HIS A 340 8.32 -38.75 -10.75
N ASN A 341 8.83 -38.36 -9.59
CA ASN A 341 9.42 -37.05 -9.32
C ASN A 341 10.96 -37.13 -9.37
N TYR A 342 11.59 -36.21 -10.10
CA TYR A 342 13.04 -36.15 -10.29
C TYR A 342 13.69 -34.95 -9.58
N ARG A 343 12.92 -34.17 -8.82
CA ARG A 343 13.37 -32.94 -8.16
C ARG A 343 13.69 -33.16 -6.68
N SER A 344 12.72 -33.70 -5.95
CA SER A 344 12.66 -33.70 -4.49
C SER A 344 12.82 -35.11 -3.93
N ASN A 345 13.37 -35.22 -2.72
CA ASN A 345 13.45 -36.49 -2.02
C ASN A 345 12.06 -36.96 -1.53
N GLN A 346 11.94 -38.24 -1.15
CA GLN A 346 10.64 -38.83 -0.81
C GLN A 346 10.00 -38.20 0.44
N GLN A 347 10.78 -37.87 1.46
CA GLN A 347 10.26 -37.28 2.71
C GLN A 347 9.61 -35.92 2.47
N ILE A 348 10.18 -35.07 1.60
CA ILE A 348 9.56 -33.80 1.20
C ILE A 348 8.23 -34.05 0.46
N LEU A 349 8.18 -35.07 -0.42
CA LEU A 349 6.97 -35.42 -1.15
C LEU A 349 5.87 -35.95 -0.23
N ASP A 350 6.22 -36.73 0.78
CA ASP A 350 5.28 -37.32 1.74
C ASP A 350 4.65 -36.25 2.64
N ILE A 351 5.44 -35.31 3.16
CA ILE A 351 4.92 -34.14 3.91
C ILE A 351 3.99 -33.31 3.04
N SER A 352 4.41 -33.05 1.79
CA SER A 352 3.60 -32.27 0.85
C SER A 352 2.28 -32.99 0.51
N ARG A 353 2.30 -34.34 0.48
CA ARG A 353 1.11 -35.17 0.26
C ARG A 353 0.16 -35.15 1.45
N ALA A 354 0.67 -35.33 2.67
CA ALA A 354 -0.10 -35.25 3.91
C ALA A 354 -0.90 -33.95 3.97
N LEU A 355 -0.25 -32.84 3.64
CA LEU A 355 -0.91 -31.55 3.55
C LEU A 355 -2.01 -31.55 2.48
N ILE A 356 -1.66 -31.77 1.21
CA ILE A 356 -2.58 -31.50 0.10
C ILE A 356 -3.78 -32.47 0.05
N ASN A 357 -3.67 -33.65 0.65
CA ASN A 357 -4.78 -34.62 0.76
C ASN A 357 -6.00 -34.08 1.52
N ASN A 358 -5.85 -33.03 2.33
CA ASN A 358 -6.96 -32.37 3.03
C ASN A 358 -7.81 -31.44 2.14
N ASN A 359 -7.43 -31.21 0.87
CA ASN A 359 -8.27 -30.50 -0.09
C ASN A 359 -9.32 -31.44 -0.71
N ASN A 360 -10.55 -30.98 -0.81
CA ASN A 360 -11.65 -31.72 -1.42
C ASN A 360 -11.75 -31.47 -2.93
N GLU A 361 -11.44 -30.25 -3.39
CA GLU A 361 -11.46 -29.90 -4.81
C GLU A 361 -10.15 -30.34 -5.49
N ARG A 362 -9.95 -31.66 -5.59
CA ARG A 362 -8.79 -32.25 -6.28
C ARG A 362 -9.21 -33.07 -7.50
N LEU A 363 -8.41 -33.00 -8.56
CA LEU A 363 -8.59 -33.80 -9.77
C LEU A 363 -8.53 -35.30 -9.47
N THR A 364 -7.75 -35.71 -8.47
CA THR A 364 -7.67 -37.11 -8.04
C THR A 364 -9.02 -37.63 -7.54
N ALA A 365 -9.78 -36.81 -6.82
CA ALA A 365 -11.10 -37.19 -6.32
C ALA A 365 -12.17 -37.07 -7.41
N GLN A 366 -12.12 -36.01 -8.23
CA GLN A 366 -13.14 -35.73 -9.24
C GLN A 366 -13.06 -36.64 -10.48
N LEU A 367 -11.83 -37.02 -10.88
CA LEU A 367 -11.57 -37.87 -12.05
C LEU A 367 -11.13 -39.30 -11.65
N ASN A 368 -11.20 -39.66 -10.36
CA ASN A 368 -10.75 -40.96 -9.83
C ASN A 368 -9.32 -41.35 -10.24
N LEU A 369 -8.37 -40.44 -10.05
CA LEU A 369 -6.97 -40.60 -10.44
C LEU A 369 -6.07 -40.92 -9.24
N ASP A 370 -5.07 -41.78 -9.44
CA ASP A 370 -4.04 -42.10 -8.45
C ASP A 370 -2.76 -41.27 -8.71
N LYS A 371 -2.57 -40.19 -7.95
CA LYS A 371 -1.41 -39.26 -8.03
C LYS A 371 -0.50 -39.36 -6.81
N ASN A 372 0.11 -40.53 -6.62
CA ASN A 372 1.10 -40.77 -5.56
C ASN A 372 2.53 -40.54 -6.07
N LEU A 373 3.13 -39.40 -5.75
CA LEU A 373 4.48 -39.02 -6.22
C LEU A 373 5.60 -39.84 -5.55
N GLN A 374 6.51 -40.37 -6.36
CA GLN A 374 7.66 -41.19 -5.96
C GLN A 374 8.98 -40.57 -6.42
N ALA A 375 9.89 -40.35 -5.47
CA ALA A 375 11.24 -39.85 -5.75
C ALA A 375 12.02 -40.87 -6.59
N SER A 376 12.48 -40.42 -7.76
CA SER A 376 13.11 -41.28 -8.77
C SER A 376 14.52 -40.82 -9.16
N HIS A 377 14.98 -39.69 -8.61
CA HIS A 377 16.34 -39.21 -8.88
C HIS A 377 17.38 -40.06 -8.10
N PRO A 378 18.43 -40.60 -8.76
CA PRO A 378 19.39 -41.52 -8.13
C PRO A 378 20.07 -40.97 -6.87
N ARG A 379 20.32 -39.65 -6.81
CA ARG A 379 20.93 -38.98 -5.64
C ARG A 379 20.20 -39.22 -4.31
N PHE A 380 18.90 -39.55 -4.34
CA PHE A 380 18.10 -39.71 -3.14
C PHE A 380 18.08 -41.14 -2.58
N LEU A 381 18.61 -42.12 -3.31
CA LEU A 381 18.63 -43.51 -2.85
C LEU A 381 19.47 -43.69 -1.57
N ASN A 382 20.52 -42.88 -1.39
CA ASN A 382 21.47 -43.02 -0.27
C ASN A 382 21.65 -41.75 0.58
N ASN A 383 21.17 -40.58 0.13
CA ASN A 383 21.42 -39.27 0.76
C ASN A 383 20.12 -38.46 0.99
N ALA A 384 19.00 -39.10 1.31
CA ALA A 384 17.79 -38.37 1.67
C ALA A 384 17.99 -37.63 3.01
N VAL A 385 17.66 -36.33 3.05
CA VAL A 385 17.70 -35.50 4.25
C VAL A 385 16.27 -35.30 4.73
N GLU A 386 16.04 -35.60 6.00
CA GLU A 386 14.73 -35.43 6.63
C GLU A 386 14.41 -33.94 6.81
N PRO A 387 13.19 -33.51 6.42
CA PRO A 387 12.73 -32.15 6.67
C PRO A 387 12.65 -31.85 8.17
N ALA A 388 13.05 -30.65 8.57
CA ALA A 388 13.01 -30.23 9.96
C ALA A 388 11.86 -29.23 10.19
N ILE A 389 11.01 -29.50 11.17
CA ILE A 389 10.04 -28.53 11.71
C ILE A 389 10.63 -27.94 12.99
N LYS A 390 10.70 -26.61 13.06
CA LYS A 390 11.34 -25.89 14.18
C LYS A 390 10.37 -24.88 14.80
N GLU A 391 10.22 -24.94 16.10
CA GLU A 391 9.51 -23.96 16.90
C GLU A 391 10.49 -23.09 17.69
N TYR A 392 10.33 -21.78 17.58
CA TYR A 392 11.09 -20.79 18.33
C TYR A 392 10.19 -20.08 19.34
N GLU A 393 10.78 -19.53 20.40
CA GLU A 393 9.98 -18.80 21.40
C GLU A 393 9.39 -17.51 20.84
N ASN A 394 10.10 -16.84 19.93
CA ASN A 394 9.68 -15.59 19.31
C ASN A 394 10.25 -15.45 17.88
N PRO A 395 9.71 -14.52 17.05
CA PRO A 395 10.10 -14.39 15.66
C PRO A 395 11.55 -13.93 15.48
N ASN A 396 12.12 -13.18 16.44
CA ASN A 396 13.51 -12.73 16.33
C ASN A 396 14.47 -13.91 16.47
N GLN A 397 14.21 -14.85 17.39
CA GLN A 397 15.00 -16.08 17.50
C GLN A 397 14.95 -16.90 16.20
N GLU A 398 13.77 -16.99 15.56
CA GLU A 398 13.64 -17.65 14.25
C GLU A 398 14.57 -17.01 13.21
N LEU A 399 14.53 -15.69 13.07
CA LEU A 399 15.36 -14.97 12.09
C LEU A 399 16.86 -15.14 12.37
N VAL A 400 17.28 -15.09 13.64
CA VAL A 400 18.69 -15.25 14.03
C VAL A 400 19.20 -16.66 13.71
N ASP A 401 18.46 -17.71 14.08
CA ASP A 401 18.88 -19.08 13.79
C ASP A 401 18.98 -19.30 12.27
N VAL A 402 18.00 -18.80 11.50
CA VAL A 402 18.02 -18.88 10.04
C VAL A 402 19.24 -18.13 9.47
N ALA A 403 19.54 -16.92 9.94
CA ALA A 403 20.71 -16.16 9.50
C ALA A 403 22.02 -16.92 9.75
N MET A 404 22.19 -17.46 10.96
CA MET A 404 23.38 -18.22 11.35
C MET A 404 23.50 -19.53 10.56
N GLN A 405 22.38 -20.20 10.32
CA GLN A 405 22.33 -21.39 9.48
C GLN A 405 22.70 -21.13 8.02
N ILE A 406 22.32 -19.97 7.48
CA ILE A 406 22.70 -19.55 6.13
C ILE A 406 24.20 -19.23 6.10
N LYS A 407 24.69 -18.41 7.04
CA LYS A 407 26.12 -18.07 7.17
C LYS A 407 26.99 -19.31 7.24
N ASN A 408 26.62 -20.27 8.08
CA ASN A 408 27.35 -21.52 8.24
C ASN A 408 27.35 -22.38 6.96
N ARG A 409 26.30 -22.32 6.14
CA ARG A 409 26.24 -23.07 4.86
C ARG A 409 27.08 -22.39 3.78
N VAL A 410 27.00 -21.07 3.66
CA VAL A 410 27.85 -20.29 2.74
C VAL A 410 29.32 -20.49 3.10
N ALA A 411 29.68 -20.46 4.38
CA ALA A 411 31.05 -20.74 4.85
C ALA A 411 31.52 -22.17 4.55
N LYS A 412 30.61 -23.15 4.46
CA LYS A 412 30.91 -24.54 4.05
C LYS A 412 31.01 -24.73 2.53
N GLY A 413 30.86 -23.65 1.74
CA GLY A 413 30.99 -23.68 0.29
C GLY A 413 29.70 -23.97 -0.47
N THR A 414 28.53 -23.91 0.18
CA THR A 414 27.24 -23.95 -0.53
C THR A 414 27.10 -22.69 -1.40
N GLU A 415 26.80 -22.86 -2.68
CA GLU A 415 26.55 -21.74 -3.58
C GLU A 415 25.34 -20.91 -3.08
N PRO A 416 25.49 -19.58 -2.87
CA PRO A 416 24.41 -18.73 -2.37
C PRO A 416 23.12 -18.81 -3.20
N GLY A 417 23.23 -18.97 -4.52
CA GLY A 417 22.09 -19.09 -5.43
C GLY A 417 21.21 -20.34 -5.20
N GLU A 418 21.75 -21.40 -4.60
CA GLU A 418 21.00 -22.63 -4.26
C GLU A 418 20.32 -22.57 -2.88
N ILE A 419 20.43 -21.43 -2.18
CA ILE A 419 19.75 -21.17 -0.90
C ILE A 419 18.59 -20.22 -1.15
N ALA A 420 17.41 -20.59 -0.64
CA ALA A 420 16.24 -19.73 -0.66
C ALA A 420 15.58 -19.60 0.72
N VAL A 421 15.16 -18.37 1.04
CA VAL A 421 14.28 -18.06 2.16
C VAL A 421 12.90 -17.73 1.57
N ILE A 422 11.92 -18.59 1.86
CA ILE A 422 10.53 -18.48 1.41
C ILE A 422 9.69 -17.97 2.58
N TYR A 423 8.84 -16.98 2.30
CA TYR A 423 7.95 -16.35 3.28
C TYR A 423 6.60 -15.96 2.66
N ARG A 424 5.60 -15.65 3.48
CA ARG A 424 4.28 -15.21 2.99
C ARG A 424 4.29 -13.74 2.60
N ASN A 425 4.82 -12.90 3.49
CA ASN A 425 4.83 -11.43 3.41
C ASN A 425 6.25 -10.89 3.53
N HIS A 426 6.61 -9.92 2.70
CA HIS A 426 7.97 -9.38 2.67
C HIS A 426 8.39 -8.68 3.98
N SER A 427 7.42 -8.17 4.75
CA SER A 427 7.66 -7.58 6.08
C SER A 427 8.26 -8.56 7.10
N GLN A 428 8.17 -9.88 6.86
CA GLN A 428 8.73 -10.89 7.76
C GLN A 428 10.27 -10.96 7.71
N VAL A 429 10.88 -10.53 6.60
CA VAL A 429 12.32 -10.70 6.35
C VAL A 429 13.11 -9.40 6.37
N GLU A 430 12.48 -8.24 6.60
CA GLU A 430 13.18 -6.94 6.56
C GLU A 430 14.38 -6.90 7.53
N ASP A 431 14.15 -7.33 8.78
CA ASP A 431 15.19 -7.39 9.82
C ASP A 431 16.31 -8.38 9.43
N LEU A 432 15.96 -9.51 8.82
CA LEU A 432 16.91 -10.53 8.37
C LEU A 432 17.74 -10.08 7.17
N LEU A 433 17.13 -9.38 6.20
CA LEU A 433 17.83 -8.80 5.06
C LEU A 433 18.87 -7.80 5.54
N HIS A 434 18.47 -6.88 6.42
CA HIS A 434 19.38 -5.88 6.99
C HIS A 434 20.54 -6.53 7.73
N PHE A 435 20.27 -7.56 8.53
CA PHE A 435 21.31 -8.31 9.22
C PHE A 435 22.30 -8.99 8.26
N LEU A 436 21.83 -9.62 7.18
CA LEU A 436 22.72 -10.27 6.21
C LEU A 436 23.55 -9.25 5.40
N GLU A 437 22.95 -8.11 5.03
CA GLU A 437 23.64 -7.03 4.33
C GLU A 437 24.76 -6.40 5.18
N THR A 438 24.51 -6.15 6.48
CA THR A 438 25.55 -5.64 7.41
C THR A 438 26.70 -6.62 7.61
N GLN A 439 26.45 -7.92 7.42
CA GLN A 439 27.47 -8.98 7.47
C GLN A 439 28.18 -9.21 6.12
N GLY A 440 27.89 -8.40 5.09
CA GLY A 440 28.52 -8.49 3.78
C GLY A 440 28.03 -9.67 2.91
N ILE A 441 26.91 -10.31 3.26
CA ILE A 441 26.33 -11.40 2.48
C ILE A 441 25.38 -10.81 1.44
N ALA A 442 25.66 -11.06 0.15
CA ALA A 442 24.80 -10.58 -0.93
C ALA A 442 23.42 -11.26 -0.89
N VAL A 443 22.36 -10.46 -0.99
CA VAL A 443 20.98 -10.92 -1.01
C VAL A 443 20.29 -10.52 -2.32
N ASN A 444 19.56 -11.46 -2.90
CA ASN A 444 18.72 -11.25 -4.08
C ASN A 444 17.27 -11.14 -3.64
N THR A 445 16.72 -9.94 -3.74
CA THR A 445 15.29 -9.70 -3.52
C THR A 445 14.65 -9.14 -4.78
N LYS A 446 13.47 -9.64 -5.12
CA LYS A 446 12.61 -9.04 -6.15
C LYS A 446 11.91 -7.77 -5.64
N ARG A 447 12.20 -7.29 -4.43
CA ARG A 447 11.62 -6.04 -3.91
C ARG A 447 12.09 -4.88 -4.77
N LYS A 448 11.13 -4.29 -5.47
CA LYS A 448 11.29 -3.03 -6.15
C LYS A 448 11.37 -1.92 -5.11
N ILE A 449 12.51 -1.23 -5.05
CA ILE A 449 12.72 -0.07 -4.18
C ILE A 449 11.93 1.09 -4.77
N ASP A 450 11.14 1.76 -3.93
CA ASP A 450 10.37 2.93 -4.33
C ASP A 450 11.19 4.19 -4.09
N VAL A 451 11.52 4.87 -5.19
CA VAL A 451 12.25 6.14 -5.16
C VAL A 451 11.46 7.23 -4.43
N LEU A 452 10.12 7.16 -4.45
CA LEU A 452 9.25 8.16 -3.83
C LEU A 452 9.30 8.15 -2.30
N THR A 453 9.79 7.07 -1.68
CA THR A 453 9.90 6.91 -0.21
C THR A 453 11.34 7.02 0.29
N MET A 454 12.32 7.18 -0.60
CA MET A 454 13.72 7.35 -0.20
C MET A 454 13.94 8.79 0.28
N PRO A 455 14.66 9.01 1.41
CA PRO A 455 14.86 10.37 1.95
C PRO A 455 15.42 11.36 0.92
N PHE A 456 16.37 10.93 0.09
CA PHE A 456 16.92 11.75 -0.99
C PHE A 456 15.88 12.09 -2.08
N GLY A 457 15.02 11.13 -2.44
CA GLY A 457 13.93 11.36 -3.38
C GLY A 457 12.86 12.30 -2.83
N GLU A 458 12.54 12.20 -1.54
CA GLU A 458 11.61 13.12 -0.88
C GLU A 458 12.09 14.57 -0.89
N LYS A 459 13.38 14.82 -0.64
CA LYS A 459 13.97 16.17 -0.72
C LYS A 459 13.76 16.79 -2.11
N ILE A 460 13.96 16.01 -3.18
CA ILE A 460 13.75 16.48 -4.56
C ILE A 460 12.27 16.80 -4.80
N ILE A 461 11.36 15.90 -4.39
CA ILE A 461 9.92 16.11 -4.53
C ILE A 461 9.46 17.35 -3.76
N ASN A 462 10.00 17.60 -2.57
CA ASN A 462 9.65 18.76 -1.74
C ASN A 462 10.11 20.07 -2.39
N ILE A 463 11.30 20.10 -3.02
CA ILE A 463 11.75 21.26 -3.82
C ILE A 463 10.79 21.52 -4.98
N LEU A 464 10.45 20.49 -5.75
CA LEU A 464 9.53 20.62 -6.89
C LEU A 464 8.12 21.05 -6.43
N ARG A 465 7.64 20.53 -5.29
CA ARG A 465 6.35 20.90 -4.69
C ARG A 465 6.34 22.35 -4.24
N TYR A 466 7.40 22.80 -3.58
CA TYR A 466 7.54 24.19 -3.18
C TYR A 466 7.46 25.13 -4.39
N LEU A 467 8.20 24.83 -5.46
CA LEU A 467 8.17 25.62 -6.70
C LEU A 467 6.78 25.59 -7.35
N ALA A 468 6.07 24.44 -7.33
CA ALA A 468 4.70 24.35 -7.82
C ALA A 468 3.72 25.23 -7.03
N MET A 469 3.86 25.26 -5.70
CA MET A 469 3.03 26.08 -4.81
C MET A 469 3.27 27.57 -5.05
N GLU A 470 4.52 28.01 -5.18
CA GLU A 470 4.86 29.41 -5.47
C GLU A 470 4.37 29.89 -6.86
N LEU A 471 4.29 28.99 -7.84
CA LEU A 471 3.75 29.29 -9.17
C LEU A 471 2.21 29.42 -9.18
N ASP A 472 1.51 28.59 -8.38
CA ASP A 472 0.06 28.66 -8.25
C ASP A 472 -0.38 29.89 -7.43
N SER A 473 0.24 30.07 -6.27
CA SER A 473 0.00 31.19 -5.36
C SER A 473 1.33 31.67 -4.75
N PRO A 474 1.81 32.86 -5.12
CA PRO A 474 3.08 33.38 -4.60
C PRO A 474 3.10 33.40 -3.07
N TYR A 475 4.23 32.98 -2.50
CA TYR A 475 4.47 32.92 -1.05
C TYR A 475 3.62 31.91 -0.28
N SER A 476 2.96 30.97 -0.96
CA SER A 476 2.16 29.92 -0.32
C SER A 476 3.00 28.79 0.28
N GLY A 477 4.28 28.67 -0.12
CA GLY A 477 5.15 27.54 0.22
C GLY A 477 6.06 27.71 1.44
N ASP A 478 5.87 28.74 2.27
CA ASP A 478 6.81 29.10 3.35
C ASP A 478 7.12 27.97 4.34
N GLU A 479 6.16 27.10 4.63
CA GLU A 479 6.35 25.93 5.50
C GLU A 479 7.38 24.96 4.92
N LEU A 480 7.24 24.63 3.63
CA LEU A 480 8.19 23.79 2.89
C LEU A 480 9.52 24.49 2.69
N LEU A 481 9.52 25.81 2.46
CA LEU A 481 10.76 26.58 2.32
C LEU A 481 11.58 26.51 3.61
N PHE A 482 10.95 26.60 4.78
CA PHE A 482 11.63 26.43 6.06
C PHE A 482 12.34 25.08 6.13
N GLU A 483 11.70 24.00 5.69
CA GLU A 483 12.32 22.67 5.61
C GLU A 483 13.47 22.62 4.59
N ILE A 484 13.24 23.09 3.36
CA ILE A 484 14.22 23.07 2.25
C ILE A 484 15.50 23.82 2.63
N LEU A 485 15.38 24.95 3.34
CA LEU A 485 16.54 25.72 3.81
C LEU A 485 17.46 24.90 4.72
N HIS A 486 16.96 23.84 5.38
CA HIS A 486 17.75 22.94 6.24
C HIS A 486 18.36 21.75 5.49
N TYR A 487 18.16 21.62 4.17
CA TYR A 487 18.75 20.50 3.43
C TYR A 487 20.28 20.61 3.41
N ASP A 488 20.92 19.45 3.62
CA ASP A 488 22.36 19.21 3.52
C ASP A 488 22.98 19.61 2.17
N PHE A 489 22.15 19.83 1.15
CA PHE A 489 22.56 20.37 -0.14
C PHE A 489 23.15 21.79 -0.04
N PHE A 490 22.66 22.60 0.92
CA PHE A 490 22.92 24.04 0.97
C PHE A 490 23.87 24.50 2.08
N ASP A 491 24.11 23.67 3.11
CA ASP A 491 24.99 23.98 4.26
C ASP A 491 24.64 25.32 4.95
N ILE A 492 23.34 25.63 5.07
CA ILE A 492 22.85 26.86 5.72
C ILE A 492 22.75 26.63 7.24
N PRO A 493 23.33 27.49 8.08
CA PRO A 493 23.23 27.34 9.53
C PRO A 493 21.76 27.47 10.03
N PRO A 494 21.23 26.49 10.80
CA PRO A 494 19.84 26.52 11.29
C PRO A 494 19.45 27.77 12.09
N ILE A 495 20.43 28.36 12.79
CA ILE A 495 20.25 29.61 13.54
C ILE A 495 19.82 30.79 12.66
N GLU A 496 20.31 30.87 11.43
CA GLU A 496 19.95 31.95 10.50
C GLU A 496 18.49 31.81 10.03
N ILE A 497 18.07 30.58 9.71
CA ILE A 497 16.73 30.25 9.25
C ILE A 497 15.70 30.54 10.36
N ALA A 498 16.01 30.12 11.59
CA ALA A 498 15.14 30.35 12.74
C ALA A 498 14.96 31.85 13.06
N LYS A 499 16.02 32.68 12.93
CA LYS A 499 15.92 34.14 13.09
C LYS A 499 15.01 34.77 12.03
N ALA A 500 15.10 34.32 10.78
CA ALA A 500 14.24 34.80 9.70
C ALA A 500 12.76 34.46 9.96
N SER A 501 12.46 33.23 10.38
CA SER A 501 11.10 32.80 10.77
C SER A 501 10.50 33.67 11.88
N ILE A 502 11.29 33.94 12.94
CA ILE A 502 10.84 34.77 14.06
C ILE A 502 10.57 36.21 13.60
N ALA A 503 11.41 36.77 12.73
CA ALA A 503 11.24 38.12 12.20
C ALA A 503 9.95 38.24 11.39
N VAL A 504 9.70 37.30 10.46
CA VAL A 504 8.46 37.21 9.67
C VAL A 504 7.22 37.13 10.56
N SER A 505 7.26 36.30 11.60
CA SER A 505 6.14 36.18 12.55
C SER A 505 5.86 37.49 13.30
N LYS A 506 6.90 38.20 13.73
CA LYS A 506 6.76 39.51 14.41
C LYS A 506 6.17 40.57 13.48
N GLU A 507 6.65 40.65 12.24
CA GLU A 507 6.13 41.56 11.22
C GLU A 507 4.64 41.27 10.93
N ASN A 508 4.29 40.00 10.72
CA ASN A 508 2.91 39.58 10.48
C ASN A 508 1.96 39.84 11.67
N PHE A 509 2.46 39.74 12.89
CA PHE A 509 1.68 40.08 14.07
C PHE A 509 1.43 41.59 14.17
N ALA A 510 2.42 42.42 13.81
CA ALA A 510 2.27 43.87 13.81
C ALA A 510 1.31 44.37 12.73
N THR A 511 1.34 43.77 11.53
CA THR A 511 0.48 44.16 10.40
C THR A 511 -0.98 43.71 10.55
N ALA A 512 -1.26 42.68 11.37
CA ALA A 512 -2.60 42.19 11.64
C ALA A 512 -3.55 43.26 12.23
N ASN A 513 -3.00 44.24 12.96
CA ASN A 513 -3.78 45.34 13.53
C ASN A 513 -3.99 46.52 12.55
N ASN A 514 -3.21 46.58 11.47
CA ASN A 514 -3.13 47.74 10.56
C ASN A 514 -3.64 47.44 9.14
N ASN A 515 -4.29 46.29 8.93
CA ASN A 515 -4.87 45.89 7.63
C ASN A 515 -3.85 45.83 6.46
N GLN A 516 -2.57 45.67 6.77
CA GLN A 516 -1.50 45.50 5.77
C GLN A 516 -1.35 44.03 5.38
N PRO A 517 -0.91 43.74 4.13
CA PRO A 517 -0.68 42.37 3.70
C PRO A 517 0.41 41.70 4.54
N LYS A 518 0.25 40.40 4.79
CA LYS A 518 1.27 39.58 5.46
C LYS A 518 2.53 39.50 4.59
N THR A 519 3.68 39.43 5.25
CA THR A 519 4.98 39.09 4.65
C THR A 519 5.21 37.57 4.74
N SER A 520 6.19 37.09 3.95
CA SER A 520 6.56 35.69 3.83
C SER A 520 8.06 35.49 4.07
N LEU A 521 8.46 34.25 4.32
CA LEU A 521 9.86 33.88 4.52
C LEU A 521 10.69 34.20 3.28
N ARG A 522 10.24 33.79 2.09
CA ARG A 522 10.93 34.10 0.83
C ARG A 522 11.10 35.60 0.62
N ARG A 523 10.02 36.37 0.81
CA ARG A 523 10.05 37.83 0.62
C ARG A 523 10.99 38.51 1.61
N HIS A 524 10.88 38.14 2.89
CA HIS A 524 11.73 38.69 3.94
C HIS A 524 13.21 38.43 3.62
N ILE A 525 13.58 37.19 3.27
CA ILE A 525 14.96 36.82 2.93
C ILE A 525 15.48 37.60 1.71
N HIS A 526 14.66 37.76 0.66
CA HIS A 526 15.02 38.55 -0.52
C HIS A 526 15.35 40.01 -0.16
N GLU A 527 14.55 40.61 0.74
CA GLU A 527 14.68 42.00 1.19
C GLU A 527 15.81 42.21 2.23
N ILE A 528 16.41 41.15 2.79
CA ILE A 528 17.55 41.27 3.71
C ILE A 528 18.71 42.03 3.04
N LYS A 529 19.10 43.15 3.65
CA LYS A 529 20.30 43.89 3.26
C LYS A 529 21.54 43.15 3.76
N VAL A 530 22.31 42.57 2.84
CA VAL A 530 23.60 41.96 3.16
C VAL A 530 24.58 43.07 3.53
N ALA A 531 25.20 42.97 4.71
CA ALA A 531 26.21 43.93 5.13
C ALA A 531 27.41 43.89 4.16
N ALA A 532 27.92 45.05 3.75
CA ALA A 532 29.13 45.13 2.93
C ALA A 532 30.29 44.42 3.64
N GLN A 533 31.08 43.65 2.91
CA GLN A 533 32.21 42.90 3.44
C GLN A 533 33.21 43.89 4.08
N THR A 534 33.35 43.84 5.40
CA THR A 534 34.27 44.73 6.14
C THR A 534 35.69 44.17 6.24
N ASP A 535 35.88 42.85 6.07
CA ASP A 535 37.19 42.18 6.09
C ASP A 535 37.19 40.87 5.27
N LEU A 536 38.37 40.46 4.76
CA LEU A 536 38.61 39.29 3.91
C LEU A 536 38.35 37.95 4.63
N PHE A 537 38.41 37.94 5.96
CA PHE A 537 38.34 36.72 6.80
C PHE A 537 37.02 36.52 7.54
N THR A 538 36.11 37.51 7.53
CA THR A 538 34.76 37.35 8.10
C THR A 538 33.83 36.63 7.12
N LYS A 539 33.38 35.41 7.45
CA LYS A 539 32.27 34.74 6.76
C LYS A 539 31.03 35.66 6.79
N GLN A 540 30.50 36.03 5.62
CA GLN A 540 29.29 36.84 5.52
C GLN A 540 28.08 36.03 6.01
N VAL A 541 27.53 36.42 7.16
CA VAL A 541 26.27 35.89 7.73
C VAL A 541 25.11 36.18 6.77
N GLY A 542 24.28 35.19 6.44
CA GLY A 542 23.06 35.37 5.62
C GLY A 542 23.23 35.29 4.10
N THR A 543 24.42 34.95 3.58
CA THR A 543 24.63 34.83 2.12
C THR A 543 24.01 33.57 1.52
N GLY A 544 24.12 32.42 2.20
CA GLY A 544 23.61 31.13 1.71
C GLY A 544 22.10 31.15 1.43
N MET A 545 21.30 31.65 2.38
CA MET A 545 19.85 31.80 2.19
C MET A 545 19.53 32.73 1.02
N LYS A 546 20.25 33.84 0.87
CA LYS A 546 20.00 34.81 -0.21
C LYS A 546 20.35 34.26 -1.59
N PHE A 547 21.46 33.52 -1.72
CA PHE A 547 21.80 32.84 -2.97
C PHE A 547 20.72 31.82 -3.36
N LEU A 548 20.27 31.00 -2.41
CA LEU A 548 19.21 30.04 -2.66
C LEU A 548 17.89 30.71 -3.08
N ILE A 549 17.49 31.82 -2.45
CA ILE A 549 16.28 32.55 -2.87
C ILE A 549 16.44 33.13 -4.29
N ASN A 550 17.62 33.65 -4.65
CA ASN A 550 17.86 34.11 -6.02
C ASN A 550 17.78 32.95 -7.03
N ASP A 551 18.35 31.79 -6.71
CA ASP A 551 18.26 30.59 -7.54
C ASP A 551 16.80 30.11 -7.68
N ILE A 552 16.01 30.18 -6.60
CA ILE A 552 14.56 29.93 -6.62
C ILE A 552 13.84 30.93 -7.54
N ASP A 553 14.14 32.23 -7.45
CA ASP A 553 13.52 33.26 -8.29
C ASP A 553 13.80 33.02 -9.78
N GLU A 554 15.03 32.60 -10.11
CA GLU A 554 15.41 32.20 -11.46
C GLU A 554 14.68 30.91 -11.89
N LEU A 555 14.59 29.90 -11.02
CA LEU A 555 13.86 28.67 -11.30
C LEU A 555 12.36 28.91 -11.52
N LEU A 556 11.74 29.82 -10.77
CA LEU A 556 10.34 30.20 -11.01
C LEU A 556 10.15 30.84 -12.40
N THR A 557 11.18 31.54 -12.90
CA THR A 557 11.20 32.08 -14.26
C THR A 557 11.43 30.98 -15.32
N ASP A 558 12.33 30.03 -15.04
CA ASP A 558 12.58 28.87 -15.92
C ASP A 558 11.32 28.00 -16.04
N ALA A 559 10.61 27.74 -14.94
CA ALA A 559 9.46 26.84 -14.89
C ALA A 559 8.32 27.19 -15.86
N VAL A 560 8.20 28.46 -16.25
CA VAL A 560 7.19 28.94 -17.20
C VAL A 560 7.74 29.12 -18.63
N SER A 561 9.06 29.02 -18.82
CA SER A 561 9.72 29.35 -20.09
C SER A 561 10.40 28.17 -20.78
N VAL A 562 10.70 27.09 -20.05
CA VAL A 562 11.33 25.87 -20.60
C VAL A 562 10.46 24.64 -20.43
N THR A 563 10.82 23.54 -21.10
CA THR A 563 10.11 22.27 -20.93
C THR A 563 10.37 21.67 -19.54
N LEU A 564 9.47 20.84 -19.03
CA LEU A 564 9.60 20.23 -17.70
C LEU A 564 10.93 19.45 -17.53
N GLN A 565 11.43 18.83 -18.60
CA GLN A 565 12.71 18.13 -18.61
C GLN A 565 13.90 19.07 -18.43
N GLN A 566 13.90 20.20 -19.16
CA GLN A 566 14.94 21.23 -19.04
C GLN A 566 14.85 21.90 -17.68
N PHE A 567 13.63 22.19 -17.20
CA PHE A 567 13.39 22.74 -15.88
C PHE A 567 13.95 21.83 -14.78
N PHE A 568 13.68 20.52 -14.84
CA PHE A 568 14.24 19.58 -13.86
C PHE A 568 15.78 19.58 -13.88
N GLN A 569 16.40 19.66 -15.06
CA GLN A 569 17.87 19.82 -15.15
C GLN A 569 18.35 21.13 -14.51
N SER A 570 17.65 22.25 -14.73
CA SER A 570 17.91 23.52 -14.05
C SER A 570 17.80 23.37 -12.53
N VAL A 571 16.78 22.66 -12.02
CA VAL A 571 16.61 22.39 -10.58
C VAL A 571 17.82 21.62 -10.04
N ILE A 572 18.22 20.52 -10.68
CA ILE A 572 19.37 19.72 -10.24
C ILE A 572 20.67 20.54 -10.23
N ALA A 573 20.86 21.42 -11.23
CA ALA A 573 22.04 22.24 -11.34
C ALA A 573 22.06 23.40 -10.33
N LYS A 574 21.02 24.23 -10.29
CA LYS A 574 20.93 25.44 -9.46
C LYS A 574 20.80 25.12 -7.97
N MET A 575 20.08 24.05 -7.61
CA MET A 575 19.96 23.62 -6.22
C MET A 575 21.20 22.88 -5.70
N GLY A 576 22.28 22.75 -6.50
CA GLY A 576 23.52 22.12 -6.06
C GLY A 576 23.44 20.60 -5.83
N ILE A 577 22.37 19.94 -6.28
CA ILE A 577 22.09 18.52 -6.00
C ILE A 577 23.17 17.62 -6.60
N LEU A 578 23.60 17.88 -7.84
CA LEU A 578 24.66 17.08 -8.48
C LEU A 578 25.99 17.21 -7.74
N LYS A 579 26.33 18.43 -7.28
CA LYS A 579 27.54 18.69 -6.49
C LYS A 579 27.50 17.90 -5.17
N TYR A 580 26.35 17.87 -4.51
CA TYR A 580 26.14 17.08 -3.30
C TYR A 580 26.39 15.58 -3.57
N ILE A 581 25.76 15.00 -4.60
CA ILE A 581 25.91 13.56 -4.93
C ILE A 581 27.38 13.18 -5.12
N MET A 582 28.15 14.02 -5.81
CA MET A 582 29.55 13.72 -6.13
C MET A 582 30.47 13.66 -4.90
N GLN A 583 30.03 14.18 -3.74
CA GLN A 583 30.76 14.18 -2.47
C GLN A 583 30.41 12.98 -1.58
N GLN A 584 29.40 12.19 -1.92
CA GLN A 584 28.90 11.08 -1.11
C GLN A 584 29.58 9.73 -1.46
N GLN A 585 29.67 8.84 -0.48
CA GLN A 585 30.20 7.47 -0.69
C GLN A 585 29.29 6.65 -1.62
N ASP A 586 27.96 6.74 -1.42
CA ASP A 586 26.94 6.00 -2.19
C ASP A 586 26.45 6.72 -3.46
N LYS A 587 27.33 7.47 -4.13
CA LYS A 587 26.99 8.27 -5.33
C LYS A 587 26.26 7.48 -6.43
N GLY A 588 26.54 6.19 -6.57
CA GLY A 588 25.87 5.31 -7.54
C GLY A 588 24.37 5.19 -7.28
N THR A 589 23.98 5.01 -6.02
CA THR A 589 22.58 4.90 -5.60
C THR A 589 21.84 6.22 -5.80
N TYR A 590 22.43 7.35 -5.42
CA TYR A 590 21.82 8.66 -5.64
C TYR A 590 21.68 9.02 -7.12
N MET A 591 22.63 8.63 -7.96
CA MET A 591 22.45 8.78 -9.41
C MET A 591 21.32 7.93 -9.95
N GLN A 592 21.17 6.68 -9.50
CA GLN A 592 20.04 5.84 -9.92
C GLN A 592 18.70 6.48 -9.55
N VAL A 593 18.59 7.10 -8.37
CA VAL A 593 17.41 7.88 -7.98
C VAL A 593 17.13 9.01 -8.98
N LEU A 594 18.14 9.84 -9.31
CA LEU A 594 17.96 10.93 -10.28
C LEU A 594 17.58 10.41 -11.67
N THR A 595 18.18 9.32 -12.12
CA THR A 595 17.84 8.69 -13.40
C THR A 595 16.40 8.19 -13.42
N SER A 596 15.95 7.50 -12.36
CA SER A 596 14.55 7.07 -12.25
C SER A 596 13.56 8.24 -12.30
N PHE A 597 13.83 9.35 -11.60
CA PHE A 597 13.00 10.56 -11.73
C PHE A 597 13.02 11.13 -13.14
N PHE A 598 14.20 11.23 -13.77
CA PHE A 598 14.33 11.81 -15.10
C PHE A 598 13.64 10.95 -16.19
N ASP A 599 13.72 9.63 -16.09
CA ASP A 599 13.05 8.72 -17.01
C ASP A 599 11.53 8.75 -16.80
N PHE A 600 11.07 8.80 -15.55
CA PHE A 600 9.65 9.04 -15.25
C PHE A 600 9.16 10.36 -15.88
N LEU A 601 9.92 11.45 -15.74
CA LEU A 601 9.60 12.74 -16.37
C LEU A 601 9.53 12.65 -17.89
N LYS A 602 10.46 11.92 -18.52
CA LYS A 602 10.43 11.71 -19.98
C LYS A 602 9.16 10.99 -20.40
N ASP A 603 8.77 9.94 -19.68
CA ASP A 603 7.60 9.14 -20.03
C ASP A 603 6.31 9.94 -19.85
N GLU A 604 6.18 10.72 -18.77
CA GLU A 604 5.03 11.62 -18.60
C GLU A 604 5.03 12.77 -19.64
N SER A 605 6.19 13.31 -19.99
CA SER A 605 6.30 14.34 -21.07
C SER A 605 6.00 13.77 -22.46
N ARG A 606 6.26 12.48 -22.70
CA ARG A 606 5.92 11.81 -23.97
C ARG A 606 4.41 11.70 -24.12
N LYS A 607 3.70 11.41 -23.01
CA LYS A 607 2.24 11.31 -22.97
C LYS A 607 1.58 12.69 -23.10
N ASN A 608 2.07 13.67 -22.33
CA ASN A 608 1.60 15.04 -22.37
C ASN A 608 2.78 16.01 -22.56
N PRO A 609 3.08 16.43 -23.80
CA PRO A 609 4.18 17.35 -24.08
C PRO A 609 4.06 18.72 -23.39
N GLU A 610 2.86 19.14 -23.00
CA GLU A 610 2.59 20.41 -22.33
C GLU A 610 2.47 20.28 -20.80
N ILE A 611 2.84 19.11 -20.24
CA ILE A 611 2.74 18.85 -18.80
C ILE A 611 3.46 19.94 -17.97
N LYS A 612 2.73 20.49 -17.01
CA LYS A 612 3.24 21.51 -16.09
C LYS A 612 3.74 20.92 -14.79
N LEU A 613 4.55 21.68 -14.05
CA LEU A 613 5.06 21.26 -12.75
C LEU A 613 3.95 20.90 -11.75
N ALA A 614 2.86 21.68 -11.71
CA ALA A 614 1.73 21.40 -10.82
C ALA A 614 1.05 20.06 -11.15
N GLU A 615 0.95 19.71 -12.45
CA GLU A 615 0.39 18.44 -12.90
C GLU A 615 1.31 17.29 -12.51
N LEU A 616 2.63 17.44 -12.66
CA LEU A 616 3.61 16.45 -12.22
C LEU A 616 3.49 16.16 -10.71
N ILE A 617 3.40 17.19 -9.87
CA ILE A 617 3.27 17.01 -8.42
C ILE A 617 1.97 16.30 -8.08
N THR A 618 0.87 16.68 -8.75
CA THR A 618 -0.42 16.02 -8.62
C THR A 618 -0.29 14.54 -8.98
N THR A 619 0.41 14.21 -10.07
CA THR A 619 0.72 12.84 -10.48
C THR A 619 1.50 12.07 -9.41
N ILE A 620 2.55 12.66 -8.84
CA ILE A 620 3.34 12.02 -7.76
C ILE A 620 2.48 11.77 -6.52
N ASP A 621 1.58 12.70 -6.16
CA ASP A 621 0.64 12.52 -5.05
C ASP A 621 -0.37 11.41 -5.31
N LEU A 622 -0.87 11.34 -6.55
CA LEU A 622 -1.70 10.23 -7.02
C LEU A 622 -0.96 8.90 -6.90
N MET A 623 0.32 8.84 -7.28
CA MET A 623 1.14 7.64 -7.14
C MET A 623 1.25 7.21 -5.68
N ARG A 624 1.67 8.12 -4.79
CA ARG A 624 1.78 7.85 -3.34
C ARG A 624 0.46 7.38 -2.74
N LYS A 625 -0.64 8.08 -3.02
CA LYS A 625 -1.98 7.75 -2.48
C LYS A 625 -2.48 6.38 -2.97
N ASN A 626 -2.11 5.96 -4.17
CA ASN A 626 -2.46 4.65 -4.72
C ASN A 626 -1.38 3.58 -4.50
N SER A 627 -0.31 3.89 -3.75
CA SER A 627 0.84 2.99 -3.52
C SER A 627 1.52 2.52 -4.82
N ILE A 628 1.46 3.35 -5.85
CA ILE A 628 2.18 3.15 -7.12
C ILE A 628 3.61 3.62 -6.90
N ARG A 629 4.56 2.73 -7.17
CA ARG A 629 5.98 2.95 -6.87
C ARG A 629 6.69 3.53 -8.09
N MET A 630 7.66 4.41 -7.85
CA MET A 630 8.66 4.74 -8.86
C MET A 630 9.83 3.78 -8.68
N GLU A 631 9.97 2.84 -9.60
CA GLU A 631 10.91 1.75 -9.43
C GLU A 631 12.35 2.23 -9.62
N LEU A 632 13.20 1.94 -8.63
CA LEU A 632 14.64 2.04 -8.81
C LEU A 632 15.10 0.81 -9.58
N ASN A 633 15.54 1.01 -10.82
CA ASN A 633 16.07 -0.05 -11.67
C ASN A 633 17.44 -0.50 -11.14
N LYS A 634 17.47 -1.37 -10.14
CA LYS A 634 18.72 -2.04 -9.71
C LYS A 634 19.20 -2.94 -10.85
N VAL A 635 20.27 -2.53 -11.52
CA VAL A 635 20.86 -3.26 -12.67
C VAL A 635 21.62 -4.53 -12.25
N ILE A 636 21.69 -4.87 -10.96
CA ILE A 636 22.57 -5.94 -10.48
C ILE A 636 21.81 -6.97 -9.64
N PHE A 637 21.35 -8.04 -10.30
CA PHE A 637 21.17 -9.34 -9.64
C PHE A 637 22.58 -9.92 -9.48
N SER A 638 23.00 -10.20 -8.24
CA SER A 638 24.29 -10.87 -8.04
C SER A 638 24.08 -12.36 -8.29
N GLU A 639 24.83 -12.96 -9.21
CA GLU A 639 24.84 -14.43 -9.38
C GLU A 639 25.22 -15.15 -8.06
N ASN A 640 25.91 -14.44 -7.14
CA ASN A 640 26.33 -14.93 -5.83
C ASN A 640 25.42 -14.50 -4.67
N GLY A 641 24.15 -14.14 -4.92
CA GLY A 641 23.21 -13.71 -3.87
C GLY A 641 22.20 -14.77 -3.43
N ILE A 642 21.85 -14.79 -2.13
CA ILE A 642 20.80 -15.68 -1.57
C ILE A 642 19.42 -15.22 -2.00
N ASN A 643 18.53 -16.15 -2.36
CA ASN A 643 17.21 -15.82 -2.88
C ASN A 643 16.16 -15.60 -1.78
N PHE A 644 15.62 -14.39 -1.69
CA PHE A 644 14.50 -14.04 -0.80
C PHE A 644 13.21 -13.92 -1.62
N LEU A 645 12.30 -14.87 -1.46
CA LEU A 645 11.12 -15.00 -2.31
C LEU A 645 9.84 -15.13 -1.49
N THR A 646 8.76 -14.53 -1.97
CA THR A 646 7.43 -14.89 -1.48
C THR A 646 7.05 -16.28 -1.97
N ALA A 647 6.17 -16.98 -1.25
CA ALA A 647 5.67 -18.29 -1.67
C ALA A 647 5.13 -18.27 -3.12
N HIS A 648 4.38 -17.23 -3.50
CA HIS A 648 3.92 -17.03 -4.89
C HIS A 648 5.09 -16.83 -5.88
N GLY A 649 6.05 -15.98 -5.53
CA GLY A 649 7.22 -15.67 -6.37
C GLY A 649 8.22 -16.82 -6.52
N SER A 650 8.05 -17.90 -5.75
CA SER A 650 8.85 -19.12 -5.82
C SER A 650 8.35 -20.14 -6.85
N LYS A 651 7.10 -20.01 -7.35
CA LYS A 651 6.53 -20.95 -8.33
C LYS A 651 7.41 -20.99 -9.60
N GLY A 652 7.68 -22.20 -10.08
CA GLY A 652 8.59 -22.45 -11.21
C GLY A 652 10.08 -22.51 -10.86
N LEU A 653 10.51 -22.05 -9.68
CA LEU A 653 11.90 -22.13 -9.21
C LEU A 653 12.14 -23.38 -8.36
N GLU A 654 13.41 -23.69 -8.10
CA GLU A 654 13.85 -24.84 -7.30
C GLU A 654 15.23 -24.57 -6.67
N PHE A 655 15.42 -25.03 -5.43
CA PHE A 655 16.62 -24.73 -4.63
C PHE A 655 17.06 -25.96 -3.84
N GLU A 656 18.38 -26.13 -3.65
CA GLU A 656 18.92 -27.22 -2.83
C GLU A 656 18.53 -27.10 -1.35
N HIS A 657 18.58 -25.87 -0.82
CA HIS A 657 18.23 -25.56 0.57
C HIS A 657 17.12 -24.51 0.65
N VAL A 658 15.99 -24.89 1.27
CA VAL A 658 14.85 -23.99 1.50
C VAL A 658 14.63 -23.79 2.99
N PHE A 659 14.58 -22.53 3.40
CA PHE A 659 14.08 -22.08 4.70
C PHE A 659 12.68 -21.49 4.50
N PHE A 660 11.67 -22.16 5.02
CA PHE A 660 10.29 -21.73 4.97
C PHE A 660 9.86 -21.20 6.33
N ILE A 661 9.80 -19.86 6.46
CA ILE A 661 9.71 -19.19 7.75
C ILE A 661 8.33 -18.58 8.02
N GLY A 662 8.03 -18.34 9.29
CA GLY A 662 6.80 -17.72 9.75
C GLY A 662 5.55 -18.50 9.34
N CYS A 663 5.57 -19.81 9.56
CA CYS A 663 4.46 -20.74 9.32
C CYS A 663 3.46 -20.75 10.50
N ASP A 664 3.10 -19.58 11.00
CA ASP A 664 2.15 -19.40 12.11
C ASP A 664 0.71 -19.20 11.62
N LYS A 665 -0.27 -19.42 12.51
CA LYS A 665 -1.70 -19.28 12.23
C LYS A 665 -2.10 -17.88 11.77
N LYS A 666 -1.49 -16.84 12.34
CA LYS A 666 -1.83 -15.44 12.02
C LYS A 666 -1.37 -15.07 10.60
N THR A 667 -0.28 -15.66 10.12
CA THR A 667 0.30 -15.38 8.82
C THR A 667 -0.35 -16.21 7.71
N TRP A 668 -0.66 -17.48 7.97
CA TRP A 668 -1.12 -18.43 6.94
C TRP A 668 -2.61 -18.76 6.98
N ASP A 669 -3.24 -18.74 8.16
CA ASP A 669 -4.62 -19.15 8.33
C ASP A 669 -5.57 -17.96 8.48
N ALA A 670 -5.03 -16.76 8.68
CA ALA A 670 -5.83 -15.55 8.80
C ALA A 670 -6.54 -15.24 7.49
N LYS A 671 -7.82 -14.84 7.59
CA LYS A 671 -8.59 -14.33 6.47
C LYS A 671 -7.89 -13.10 5.90
N GLY A 672 -7.43 -13.17 4.65
CA GLY A 672 -7.10 -11.97 3.91
C GLY A 672 -8.30 -11.02 3.92
N ARG A 673 -8.08 -9.72 4.11
CA ARG A 673 -9.15 -8.74 3.92
C ARG A 673 -9.51 -8.76 2.44
N ASN A 674 -10.58 -9.45 2.06
CA ASN A 674 -11.11 -9.36 0.72
C ASN A 674 -11.67 -7.93 0.56
N SER A 675 -10.96 -7.12 -0.21
CA SER A 675 -11.35 -5.73 -0.48
C SER A 675 -12.24 -5.62 -1.72
N GLY A 676 -12.63 -6.72 -2.36
CA GLY A 676 -13.48 -6.75 -3.56
C GLY A 676 -14.98 -6.69 -3.29
N PHE A 677 -15.79 -6.89 -4.33
CA PHE A 677 -17.19 -7.27 -4.16
C PHE A 677 -17.27 -8.77 -3.85
N SER A 678 -18.32 -9.19 -3.12
CA SER A 678 -18.63 -10.62 -2.96
C SER A 678 -19.52 -11.05 -4.12
N TYR A 679 -19.26 -12.23 -4.66
CA TYR A 679 -19.98 -12.78 -5.81
C TYR A 679 -20.96 -13.87 -5.36
N PRO A 680 -22.12 -14.01 -6.01
CA PRO A 680 -23.01 -15.12 -5.71
C PRO A 680 -22.38 -16.46 -6.12
N ASP A 681 -22.67 -17.52 -5.38
CA ASP A 681 -22.18 -18.87 -5.70
C ASP A 681 -22.83 -19.46 -6.96
N THR A 682 -23.99 -18.95 -7.37
CA THR A 682 -24.61 -19.27 -8.66
C THR A 682 -23.74 -18.84 -9.85
N LEU A 683 -22.84 -17.86 -9.66
CA LEU A 683 -21.90 -17.39 -10.67
C LEU A 683 -20.57 -18.15 -10.63
N THR A 684 -20.03 -18.40 -9.44
CA THR A 684 -18.67 -18.96 -9.27
C THR A 684 -18.65 -20.47 -8.94
N GLN A 685 -19.80 -21.06 -8.62
CA GLN A 685 -20.02 -22.48 -8.26
C GLN A 685 -19.09 -23.04 -7.17
N ALA A 686 -18.38 -22.18 -6.43
CA ALA A 686 -17.49 -22.60 -5.36
C ALA A 686 -18.27 -22.96 -4.10
N ALA A 687 -17.75 -23.92 -3.32
CA ALA A 687 -18.11 -24.03 -1.91
C ALA A 687 -17.94 -22.66 -1.22
N SER A 688 -18.62 -22.42 -0.10
CA SER A 688 -18.60 -21.13 0.62
C SER A 688 -17.21 -20.47 0.57
N GLU A 689 -17.12 -19.17 0.25
CA GLU A 689 -15.86 -18.45 -0.04
C GLU A 689 -14.72 -18.80 0.94
N ASP A 690 -15.07 -19.10 2.20
CA ASP A 690 -14.16 -19.49 3.27
C ASP A 690 -13.44 -20.85 3.06
N ILE A 691 -14.11 -21.86 2.50
CA ILE A 691 -13.51 -23.17 2.20
C ILE A 691 -12.51 -23.01 1.04
N ALA A 692 -12.92 -22.33 -0.03
CA ALA A 692 -12.08 -22.13 -1.20
C ALA A 692 -10.80 -21.37 -0.88
N LEU A 693 -10.87 -20.32 -0.06
CA LEU A 693 -9.70 -19.55 0.38
C LEU A 693 -8.73 -20.39 1.22
N LYS A 694 -9.23 -21.29 2.07
CA LYS A 694 -8.38 -22.21 2.84
C LYS A 694 -7.68 -23.22 1.95
N GLU A 695 -8.40 -23.80 1.00
CA GLU A 695 -7.81 -24.75 0.04
C GLU A 695 -6.74 -24.08 -0.83
N GLU A 696 -6.95 -22.82 -1.23
CA GLU A 696 -5.95 -22.02 -1.95
C GLU A 696 -4.70 -21.74 -1.09
N ALA A 697 -4.88 -21.31 0.17
CA ALA A 697 -3.76 -21.12 1.09
C ALA A 697 -2.96 -22.42 1.29
N ARG A 698 -3.64 -23.57 1.30
CA ARG A 698 -3.02 -24.90 1.37
C ARG A 698 -2.22 -25.24 0.11
N ARG A 699 -2.76 -24.96 -1.09
CA ARG A 699 -2.04 -25.10 -2.37
C ARG A 699 -0.79 -24.21 -2.40
N LEU A 700 -0.88 -22.98 -1.89
CA LEU A 700 0.27 -22.08 -1.79
C LEU A 700 1.36 -22.64 -0.86
N PHE A 701 0.97 -23.19 0.29
CA PHE A 701 1.88 -23.83 1.23
C PHE A 701 2.54 -25.08 0.59
N TYR A 702 1.76 -25.90 -0.11
CA TYR A 702 2.26 -27.03 -0.91
C TYR A 702 3.29 -26.61 -1.97
N VAL A 703 3.04 -25.51 -2.69
CA VAL A 703 3.98 -24.97 -3.68
C VAL A 703 5.30 -24.60 -3.02
N ALA A 704 5.28 -23.93 -1.85
CA ALA A 704 6.48 -23.55 -1.10
C ALA A 704 7.32 -24.76 -0.67
N LEU A 705 6.68 -25.80 -0.10
CA LEU A 705 7.37 -27.03 0.32
C LEU A 705 8.06 -27.74 -0.86
N THR A 706 7.38 -27.83 -2.00
CA THR A 706 7.86 -28.53 -3.20
C THR A 706 8.91 -27.75 -4.02
N ARG A 707 9.38 -26.60 -3.52
CA ARG A 707 10.55 -25.89 -4.09
C ARG A 707 11.87 -26.50 -3.64
N ALA A 708 11.87 -27.21 -2.51
CA ALA A 708 13.06 -27.84 -1.96
C ALA A 708 13.42 -29.10 -2.74
N LYS A 709 14.69 -29.20 -3.13
CA LYS A 709 15.28 -30.40 -3.74
C LYS A 709 15.67 -31.44 -2.67
N GLN A 710 16.45 -31.04 -1.66
CA GLN A 710 16.98 -31.96 -0.65
C GLN A 710 16.72 -31.50 0.79
N CYS A 711 16.97 -30.22 1.11
CA CYS A 711 16.85 -29.73 2.48
C CYS A 711 15.67 -28.77 2.62
N LEU A 712 14.74 -29.12 3.51
CA LEU A 712 13.58 -28.28 3.85
C LEU A 712 13.57 -28.02 5.36
N ASN A 713 13.64 -26.74 5.74
CA ASN A 713 13.44 -26.29 7.12
C ASN A 713 12.16 -25.47 7.17
N VAL A 714 11.18 -25.91 7.95
CA VAL A 714 9.92 -25.19 8.18
C VAL A 714 9.92 -24.65 9.60
N SER A 715 9.64 -23.37 9.79
CA SER A 715 9.69 -22.76 11.11
C SER A 715 8.54 -21.81 11.42
N TYR A 716 8.25 -21.70 12.72
CA TYR A 716 7.27 -20.78 13.27
C TYR A 716 7.67 -20.34 14.69
N ALA A 717 7.04 -19.28 15.17
CA ALA A 717 7.23 -18.76 16.53
C ALA A 717 6.02 -19.08 17.41
N ALA A 718 6.27 -19.54 18.64
CA ALA A 718 5.26 -19.80 19.67
C ALA A 718 4.64 -18.52 20.25
N LYS A 719 5.36 -17.40 20.18
CA LYS A 719 4.85 -16.08 20.58
C LYS A 719 5.07 -15.05 19.48
N ASP A 720 4.23 -14.04 19.46
CA ASP A 720 4.38 -12.89 18.57
C ASP A 720 5.42 -11.89 19.10
N LYS A 721 5.72 -10.85 18.30
CA LYS A 721 6.65 -9.78 18.72
C LYS A 721 6.22 -9.06 20.02
N ASN A 722 4.95 -9.14 20.41
CA ASN A 722 4.40 -8.54 21.62
C ASN A 722 4.31 -9.55 22.80
N GLY A 723 4.86 -10.76 22.64
CA GLY A 723 4.85 -11.81 23.65
C GLY A 723 3.50 -12.53 23.79
N LYS A 724 2.55 -12.31 22.88
CA LYS A 724 1.27 -13.03 22.87
C LYS A 724 1.46 -14.41 22.27
N ASP A 725 0.91 -15.43 22.92
CA ASP A 725 0.95 -16.80 22.40
C ASP A 725 0.32 -16.89 21.01
N GLN A 726 0.99 -17.64 20.14
CA GLN A 726 0.57 -17.95 18.78
C GLN A 726 0.53 -19.46 18.59
N GLU A 727 -0.45 -19.90 17.82
CA GLU A 727 -0.54 -21.29 17.38
C GLU A 727 0.22 -21.44 16.05
N PRO A 728 0.84 -22.61 15.80
CA PRO A 728 1.32 -22.95 14.46
C PRO A 728 0.16 -22.91 13.46
N SER A 729 0.48 -22.71 12.19
CA SER A 729 -0.52 -22.85 11.13
C SER A 729 -1.17 -24.24 11.19
N GLN A 730 -2.47 -24.31 10.91
CA GLN A 730 -3.21 -25.58 10.79
C GLN A 730 -2.51 -26.56 9.83
N PHE A 731 -1.81 -26.04 8.81
CA PHE A 731 -1.05 -26.83 7.84
C PHE A 731 0.13 -27.58 8.47
N ILE A 732 0.77 -27.00 9.48
CA ILE A 732 1.81 -27.70 10.26
C ILE A 732 1.17 -28.82 11.10
N GLY A 733 0.02 -28.55 11.72
CA GLY A 733 -0.74 -29.56 12.47
C GLY A 733 -1.17 -30.74 11.61
N GLU A 734 -1.65 -30.47 10.39
CA GLU A 734 -1.99 -31.50 9.38
C GLU A 734 -0.77 -32.37 9.03
N ILE A 735 0.40 -31.76 8.82
CA ILE A 735 1.65 -32.48 8.53
C ILE A 735 2.07 -33.36 9.70
N LEU A 736 2.05 -32.84 10.93
CA LEU A 736 2.47 -33.58 12.13
C LEU A 736 1.52 -34.72 12.49
N ALA A 737 0.24 -34.64 12.11
CA ALA A 737 -0.72 -35.71 12.37
C ALA A 737 -0.50 -36.94 11.46
N ASP A 738 -0.06 -36.70 10.22
CA ASP A 738 0.08 -37.73 9.19
C ASP A 738 1.54 -38.20 8.98
N THR A 739 2.51 -37.62 9.70
CA THR A 739 3.94 -37.96 9.60
C THR A 739 4.57 -38.18 10.98
N ASP A 740 5.65 -38.96 11.05
CA ASP A 740 6.38 -39.24 12.30
C ASP A 740 7.36 -38.11 12.70
N LEU A 741 7.23 -36.92 12.12
CA LEU A 741 8.13 -35.80 12.36
C LEU A 741 7.93 -35.21 13.75
N GLN A 742 9.03 -34.82 14.37
CA GLN A 742 9.03 -34.14 15.66
C GLN A 742 9.36 -32.66 15.49
N VAL A 743 8.71 -31.83 16.30
CA VAL A 743 9.02 -30.41 16.40
C VAL A 743 10.33 -30.25 17.18
N ASN A 744 11.32 -29.65 16.55
CA ASN A 744 12.56 -29.28 17.20
C ASN A 744 12.43 -27.90 17.86
N HIS A 745 13.07 -27.72 19.02
CA HIS A 745 13.11 -26.44 19.74
C HIS A 745 14.56 -25.95 19.84
N PRO A 746 15.11 -25.31 18.78
CA PRO A 746 16.47 -24.82 18.79
C PRO A 746 16.64 -23.73 19.83
N LYS A 747 17.80 -23.71 20.50
CA LYS A 747 18.18 -22.62 21.39
C LYS A 747 19.13 -21.69 20.64
N VAL A 748 18.74 -20.42 20.55
CA VAL A 748 19.59 -19.36 19.99
C VAL A 748 20.46 -18.81 21.10
N SER A 749 21.75 -18.57 20.82
CA SER A 749 22.67 -18.03 21.81
C SER A 749 22.29 -16.57 22.15
N SER A 750 22.53 -16.18 23.40
CA SER A 750 22.29 -14.81 23.83
C SER A 750 23.18 -13.81 23.08
N ASP A 751 24.41 -14.20 22.72
CA ASP A 751 25.35 -13.36 22.00
C ASP A 751 24.88 -13.09 20.56
N ASP A 752 24.40 -14.12 19.85
CA ASP A 752 23.84 -13.95 18.50
C ASP A 752 22.56 -13.11 18.51
N MET A 753 21.72 -13.30 19.55
CA MET A 753 20.55 -12.45 19.76
C MET A 753 20.95 -11.00 20.02
N ILE A 754 21.95 -10.75 20.86
CA ILE A 754 22.46 -9.40 21.14
C ILE A 754 23.04 -8.79 19.87
N ALA A 755 23.81 -9.52 19.07
CA ALA A 755 24.35 -9.02 17.81
C ALA A 755 23.25 -8.65 16.82
N PHE A 756 22.24 -9.51 16.66
CA PHE A 756 21.08 -9.23 15.80
C PHE A 756 20.25 -8.05 16.31
N ILE A 757 19.99 -8.01 17.61
CA ILE A 757 19.28 -6.93 18.26
C ILE A 757 20.06 -5.61 18.14
N ALA A 758 21.38 -5.63 18.29
CA ALA A 758 22.24 -4.46 18.12
C ALA A 758 22.14 -3.90 16.69
N THR A 759 21.97 -4.74 15.66
CA THR A 759 21.69 -4.24 14.30
C THR A 759 20.32 -3.56 14.17
N GLN A 760 19.35 -3.86 15.04
CA GLN A 760 18.05 -3.18 15.11
C GLN A 760 18.08 -1.91 15.97
N PHE A 761 18.99 -1.86 16.96
CA PHE A 761 19.23 -0.75 17.87
C PHE A 761 20.48 0.06 17.46
N ASN A 762 20.67 0.27 16.15
CA ASN A 762 20.99 1.65 15.75
C ASN A 762 19.78 2.49 16.17
N GLU A 763 19.67 2.77 17.48
CA GLU A 763 18.56 3.54 18.04
C GLU A 763 18.53 4.82 17.24
N ALA A 764 17.39 5.05 16.60
CA ALA A 764 17.06 6.38 16.18
C ALA A 764 16.80 7.14 17.49
N ASP A 765 17.89 7.61 18.10
CA ASP A 765 17.94 8.41 19.32
C ASP A 765 16.77 9.40 19.31
N LYS A 766 16.22 9.71 20.49
CA LYS A 766 15.27 10.82 20.59
C LYS A 766 15.94 12.01 19.91
N PRO A 767 15.34 12.57 18.85
CA PRO A 767 16.08 13.49 18.02
C PRO A 767 16.48 14.69 18.86
N VAL A 768 17.76 15.00 18.83
CA VAL A 768 18.31 16.16 19.51
C VAL A 768 18.58 17.22 18.47
N VAL A 769 18.08 18.42 18.71
CA VAL A 769 18.42 19.60 17.92
C VAL A 769 19.36 20.49 18.71
N GLU A 770 20.39 21.01 18.05
CA GLU A 770 21.17 22.11 18.61
C GLU A 770 20.28 23.37 18.66
N LEU A 771 20.00 23.84 19.87
CA LEU A 771 19.17 25.02 20.09
C LEU A 771 19.88 26.29 19.63
N LEU A 772 19.08 27.32 19.31
CA LEU A 772 19.58 28.69 19.21
C LEU A 772 20.39 29.09 20.44
N ASP A 773 21.29 30.06 20.25
CA ASP A 773 22.08 30.65 21.35
C ASP A 773 21.20 30.91 22.59
N LYS A 774 21.67 30.44 23.75
CA LYS A 774 20.90 30.48 25.00
C LYS A 774 20.44 31.90 25.34
N ASN A 775 21.26 32.93 25.09
CA ASN A 775 20.88 34.31 25.39
C ASN A 775 19.72 34.77 24.50
N TYR A 776 19.71 34.37 23.23
CA TYR A 776 18.64 34.71 22.31
C TYR A 776 17.32 34.03 22.71
N ILE A 777 17.35 32.76 23.11
CA ILE A 777 16.17 32.07 23.65
C ILE A 777 15.65 32.78 24.90
N SER A 778 16.54 33.12 25.85
CA SER A 778 16.13 33.85 27.06
C SER A 778 15.48 35.21 26.73
N GLN A 779 15.95 35.91 25.70
CA GLN A 779 15.31 37.14 25.22
C GLN A 779 13.91 36.90 24.65
N LEU A 780 13.69 35.81 23.92
CA LEU A 780 12.35 35.45 23.41
C LEU A 780 11.39 35.07 24.55
N LEU A 781 11.91 34.47 25.63
CA LEU A 781 11.12 34.01 26.76
C LEU A 781 10.84 35.09 27.83
N GLN A 782 11.51 36.24 27.79
CA GLN A 782 11.42 37.28 28.83
C GLN A 782 9.99 37.71 29.19
N ASN A 783 9.07 37.77 28.23
CA ASN A 783 7.66 38.11 28.43
C ASN A 783 6.72 36.98 27.95
N TYR A 784 7.18 35.73 28.02
CA TYR A 784 6.43 34.59 27.52
C TYR A 784 5.18 34.30 28.39
N THR A 785 4.06 34.07 27.71
CA THR A 785 2.76 33.75 28.30
C THR A 785 2.26 32.41 27.78
N LEU A 786 1.91 31.50 28.69
CA LEU A 786 1.47 30.14 28.35
C LEU A 786 0.00 30.15 27.92
N SER A 787 -0.32 29.46 26.83
CA SER A 787 -1.70 29.19 26.41
C SER A 787 -1.97 27.68 26.46
N VAL A 788 -3.24 27.28 26.43
CA VAL A 788 -3.61 25.86 26.35
C VAL A 788 -2.97 25.16 25.14
N THR A 789 -2.88 25.85 24.00
CA THR A 789 -2.23 25.32 22.79
C THR A 789 -0.73 25.11 23.01
N HIS A 790 -0.05 26.05 23.67
CA HIS A 790 1.37 25.89 23.99
C HIS A 790 1.62 24.74 24.97
N LEU A 791 0.76 24.60 25.98
CA LEU A 791 0.82 23.51 26.95
C LEU A 791 0.66 22.14 26.25
N ASN A 792 -0.40 21.98 25.45
CA ASN A 792 -0.65 20.75 24.72
C ASN A 792 0.48 20.43 23.72
N ASN A 793 0.99 21.43 22.99
CA ASN A 793 2.09 21.23 22.06
C ASN A 793 3.37 20.75 22.76
N TYR A 794 3.68 21.29 23.94
CA TYR A 794 4.86 20.87 24.71
C TYR A 794 4.70 19.46 25.29
N LEU A 795 3.55 19.16 25.90
CA LEU A 795 3.25 17.85 26.49
C LEU A 795 3.21 16.74 25.42
N ASP A 796 2.78 17.07 24.21
CA ASP A 796 2.82 16.14 23.07
C ASP A 796 4.26 15.94 22.55
N CYS A 797 5.00 17.02 22.32
CA CYS A 797 6.41 16.98 21.91
C CYS A 797 7.15 18.31 22.19
N PRO A 798 8.27 18.31 22.95
CA PRO A 798 9.02 19.55 23.19
C PRO A 798 9.55 20.22 21.91
N LEU A 799 9.96 19.44 20.90
CA LEU A 799 10.35 20.00 19.59
C LEU A 799 9.18 20.69 18.87
N ARG A 800 7.95 20.19 19.03
CA ARG A 800 6.75 20.84 18.47
C ARG A 800 6.53 22.20 19.09
N PHE A 801 6.71 22.32 20.42
CA PHE A 801 6.72 23.62 21.08
C PHE A 801 7.83 24.53 20.56
N TYR A 802 9.07 24.00 20.43
CA TYR A 802 10.20 24.76 19.92
C TYR A 802 9.91 25.35 18.54
N PHE A 803 9.55 24.53 17.55
CA PHE A 803 9.34 25.00 16.18
C PHE A 803 8.03 25.79 16.00
N GLN A 804 6.89 25.29 16.49
CA GLN A 804 5.59 25.94 16.24
C GLN A 804 5.32 27.14 17.15
N CYS A 805 5.78 27.13 18.40
CA CYS A 805 5.45 28.16 19.38
C CYS A 805 6.57 29.18 19.59
N LEU A 806 7.83 28.73 19.66
CA LEU A 806 8.97 29.61 19.90
C LEU A 806 9.57 30.19 18.61
N ILE A 807 9.97 29.33 17.66
CA ILE A 807 10.48 29.75 16.34
C ILE A 807 9.36 30.26 15.42
N ARG A 808 8.13 29.80 15.67
CA ARG A 808 6.91 30.15 14.92
C ARG A 808 7.06 29.91 13.43
N VAL A 809 7.49 28.71 13.08
CA VAL A 809 7.58 28.26 11.69
C VAL A 809 6.25 28.58 10.98
N PRO A 810 6.28 29.25 9.82
CA PRO A 810 5.08 29.50 9.03
C PRO A 810 4.39 28.18 8.71
N SER A 811 3.08 28.10 8.95
CA SER A 811 2.28 26.92 8.64
C SER A 811 1.08 27.30 7.78
N GLY A 812 0.81 26.52 6.74
CA GLY A 812 -0.42 26.66 5.95
C GLY A 812 -1.66 26.41 6.80
N LYS A 813 -2.81 27.01 6.44
CA LYS A 813 -4.09 26.61 7.05
C LYS A 813 -4.59 25.34 6.36
N SER A 814 -4.77 24.26 7.12
CA SER A 814 -5.31 23.02 6.55
C SER A 814 -6.78 23.19 6.11
N PRO A 815 -7.24 22.47 5.06
CA PRO A 815 -8.64 22.51 4.61
C PRO A 815 -9.64 22.28 5.75
N SER A 816 -9.34 21.33 6.65
CA SER A 816 -10.17 21.01 7.80
C SER A 816 -10.20 22.15 8.83
N ALA A 817 -9.05 22.79 9.10
CA ALA A 817 -8.98 23.92 10.02
C ALA A 817 -9.64 25.19 9.44
N THR A 818 -9.55 25.42 8.13
CA THR A 818 -10.24 26.53 7.46
C THR A 818 -11.75 26.29 7.42
N PHE A 819 -12.20 25.07 7.15
CA PHE A 819 -13.62 24.70 7.28
C PHE A 819 -14.12 24.93 8.71
N GLY A 820 -13.36 24.49 9.73
CA GLY A 820 -13.69 24.73 11.12
C GLY A 820 -13.84 26.23 11.45
N GLN A 821 -12.88 27.05 11.02
CA GLN A 821 -12.95 28.51 11.18
C GLN A 821 -14.15 29.13 10.45
N ALA A 822 -14.54 28.61 9.27
CA ALA A 822 -15.73 29.07 8.56
C ALA A 822 -17.01 28.83 9.36
N VAL A 823 -17.10 27.67 10.03
CA VAL A 823 -18.21 27.35 10.93
C VAL A 823 -18.20 28.25 12.18
N HIS A 824 -17.05 28.42 12.85
CA HIS A 824 -16.94 29.31 14.01
C HIS A 824 -17.28 30.75 13.65
N TRP A 825 -16.88 31.22 12.45
CA TRP A 825 -17.24 32.54 11.94
C TRP A 825 -18.76 32.70 11.80
N ALA A 826 -19.42 31.76 11.12
CA ALA A 826 -20.87 31.81 10.92
C ALA A 826 -21.62 31.77 12.26
N LEU A 827 -21.17 30.92 13.20
CA LEU A 827 -21.74 30.85 14.54
C LEU A 827 -21.52 32.15 15.32
N ASN A 828 -20.32 32.71 15.31
CA ASN A 828 -20.04 33.99 15.95
C ASN A 828 -20.97 35.09 15.43
N LYS A 829 -21.17 35.14 14.11
CA LYS A 829 -22.06 36.12 13.46
C LYS A 829 -23.50 35.95 13.87
N ALA A 830 -24.00 34.71 13.98
CA ALA A 830 -25.35 34.44 14.45
C ALA A 830 -25.62 35.06 15.84
N PHE A 831 -24.66 34.97 16.77
CA PHE A 831 -24.79 35.59 18.10
C PHE A 831 -24.52 37.11 18.09
N ARG A 832 -23.49 37.60 17.39
CA ARG A 832 -23.16 39.04 17.40
C ARG A 832 -24.23 39.90 16.75
N ARG A 833 -24.97 39.36 15.78
CA ARG A 833 -25.98 40.09 15.01
C ARG A 833 -27.40 39.92 15.57
N LEU A 834 -27.59 39.29 16.73
CA LEU A 834 -28.91 39.15 17.41
C LEU A 834 -29.70 40.47 17.47
N LYS A 835 -29.03 41.57 17.81
CA LYS A 835 -29.65 42.91 17.89
C LYS A 835 -30.15 43.45 16.55
N GLU A 836 -29.50 43.06 15.44
CA GLU A 836 -29.90 43.47 14.09
C GLU A 836 -31.22 42.79 13.66
N PHE A 837 -31.52 41.63 14.25
CA PHE A 837 -32.71 40.83 13.99
C PHE A 837 -33.73 40.88 15.14
N GLY A 838 -33.75 41.98 15.92
CA GLY A 838 -34.77 42.20 16.94
C GLY A 838 -34.69 41.24 18.14
N GLU A 839 -33.48 40.83 18.53
CA GLU A 839 -33.22 39.82 19.58
C GLU A 839 -33.67 38.40 19.18
N GLU A 840 -33.90 38.16 17.89
CA GLU A 840 -34.07 36.84 17.28
C GLU A 840 -32.82 36.44 16.49
N PHE A 841 -32.61 35.14 16.34
CA PHE A 841 -31.50 34.64 15.52
C PHE A 841 -31.82 34.79 14.03
N MET A 842 -30.79 35.00 13.21
CA MET A 842 -30.96 35.17 11.77
C MET A 842 -31.54 33.90 11.11
N PRO A 843 -32.26 34.01 9.97
CA PRO A 843 -32.75 32.84 9.24
C PRO A 843 -31.60 31.92 8.76
N THR A 844 -31.89 30.63 8.59
CA THR A 844 -30.91 29.62 8.15
C THR A 844 -30.14 30.06 6.90
N GLU A 845 -30.80 30.65 5.91
CA GLU A 845 -30.14 31.13 4.69
C GLU A 845 -29.15 32.29 4.93
N GLU A 846 -29.41 33.18 5.88
CA GLU A 846 -28.47 34.25 6.21
C GLU A 846 -27.26 33.71 6.97
N PHE A 847 -27.47 32.72 7.86
CA PHE A 847 -26.37 31.99 8.50
C PHE A 847 -25.49 31.28 7.46
N MET A 848 -26.10 30.60 6.49
CA MET A 848 -25.37 29.93 5.41
C MET A 848 -24.65 30.92 4.48
N LYS A 849 -25.15 32.15 4.30
CA LYS A 849 -24.42 33.22 3.58
C LYS A 849 -23.10 33.58 4.27
N GLU A 850 -23.07 33.69 5.60
CA GLU A 850 -21.85 33.97 6.36
C GLU A 850 -20.83 32.82 6.25
N PHE A 851 -21.30 31.57 6.33
CA PHE A 851 -20.46 30.40 6.11
C PHE A 851 -19.86 30.39 4.69
N ARG A 852 -20.70 30.54 3.66
CA ARG A 852 -20.26 30.60 2.26
C ARG A 852 -19.27 31.74 2.05
N TRP A 853 -19.54 32.94 2.57
CA TRP A 853 -18.65 34.09 2.45
C TRP A 853 -17.25 33.78 3.00
N TYR A 854 -17.16 33.18 4.19
CA TYR A 854 -15.87 32.82 4.78
C TYR A 854 -15.14 31.76 3.96
N MET A 855 -15.85 30.74 3.49
CA MET A 855 -15.31 29.71 2.59
C MET A 855 -14.73 30.33 1.31
N TYR A 856 -15.50 31.18 0.62
CA TYR A 856 -15.04 31.85 -0.60
C TYR A 856 -13.85 32.79 -0.35
N ARG A 857 -13.85 33.53 0.76
CA ARG A 857 -12.75 34.43 1.13
C ARG A 857 -11.44 33.69 1.43
N ASN A 858 -11.51 32.43 1.86
CA ASN A 858 -10.36 31.60 2.19
C ASN A 858 -10.24 30.39 1.24
N ARG A 859 -10.70 30.54 -0.01
CA ARG A 859 -10.67 29.47 -1.01
C ARG A 859 -9.26 28.93 -1.26
N ASP A 860 -8.25 29.77 -1.11
CA ASP A 860 -6.83 29.42 -1.30
C ASP A 860 -6.33 28.34 -0.33
N SER A 861 -7.10 27.99 0.71
CA SER A 861 -6.80 26.86 1.61
C SER A 861 -7.28 25.49 1.10
N PHE A 862 -7.87 25.41 -0.09
CA PHE A 862 -8.48 24.19 -0.62
C PHE A 862 -8.07 23.96 -2.07
N THR A 863 -7.96 22.68 -2.48
CA THR A 863 -8.04 22.37 -3.92
C THR A 863 -9.45 22.66 -4.45
N LYS A 864 -9.60 22.69 -5.78
CA LYS A 864 -10.90 22.96 -6.41
C LYS A 864 -11.96 21.92 -6.04
N GLU A 865 -11.58 20.65 -6.03
CA GLU A 865 -12.43 19.51 -5.70
C GLU A 865 -12.74 19.48 -4.20
N GLU A 866 -11.74 19.69 -3.35
CA GLU A 866 -11.91 19.77 -1.89
C GLU A 866 -12.84 20.91 -1.51
N PHE A 867 -12.69 22.08 -2.14
CA PHE A 867 -13.57 23.21 -1.91
C PHE A 867 -15.02 22.85 -2.22
N LYS A 868 -15.28 22.27 -3.40
CA LYS A 868 -16.62 21.85 -3.82
C LYS A 868 -17.23 20.85 -2.85
N LEU A 869 -16.47 19.83 -2.44
CA LEU A 869 -16.92 18.79 -1.51
C LEU A 869 -17.18 19.35 -0.12
N ARG A 870 -16.30 20.21 0.42
CA ARG A 870 -16.45 20.80 1.75
C ARG A 870 -17.60 21.79 1.82
N VAL A 871 -17.82 22.58 0.77
CA VAL A 871 -19.01 23.43 0.66
C VAL A 871 -20.27 22.56 0.63
N ALA A 872 -20.35 21.56 -0.25
CA ALA A 872 -21.50 20.67 -0.34
C ALA A 872 -21.77 19.92 0.98
N TYR A 873 -20.71 19.50 1.68
CA TYR A 873 -20.82 18.87 3.00
C TYR A 873 -21.36 19.85 4.04
N GLY A 874 -20.85 21.09 4.08
CA GLY A 874 -21.36 22.16 4.96
C GLY A 874 -22.83 22.46 4.70
N GLU A 875 -23.24 22.58 3.44
CA GLU A 875 -24.65 22.77 3.02
C GLU A 875 -25.54 21.59 3.45
N LYS A 876 -24.99 20.38 3.57
CA LYS A 876 -25.73 19.21 4.04
C LYS A 876 -25.91 19.19 5.57
N ILE A 877 -24.88 19.52 6.34
CA ILE A 877 -24.88 19.31 7.81
C ILE A 877 -25.26 20.56 8.62
N LEU A 878 -24.96 21.76 8.13
CA LEU A 878 -25.11 22.97 8.93
C LEU A 878 -26.57 23.44 9.06
N PRO A 879 -27.44 23.35 8.03
CA PRO A 879 -28.86 23.70 8.17
C PRO A 879 -29.59 22.90 9.27
N PRO A 880 -29.57 21.55 9.28
CA PRO A 880 -30.24 20.79 10.33
C PRO A 880 -29.63 21.05 11.71
N TYR A 881 -28.30 21.21 11.82
CA TYR A 881 -27.65 21.61 13.07
C TYR A 881 -28.17 22.96 13.59
N TYR A 882 -28.21 23.98 12.73
CA TYR A 882 -28.63 25.33 13.09
C TYR A 882 -30.10 25.35 13.55
N GLU A 883 -30.98 24.73 12.78
CA GLU A 883 -32.43 24.70 13.05
C GLU A 883 -32.79 23.96 14.34
N GLN A 884 -32.09 22.86 14.65
CA GLN A 884 -32.28 22.15 15.91
C GLN A 884 -31.81 22.97 17.13
N ASN A 885 -30.74 23.74 16.97
CA ASN A 885 -30.10 24.42 18.10
C ASN A 885 -30.62 25.84 18.36
N VAL A 886 -31.07 26.56 17.32
CA VAL A 886 -31.47 27.97 17.40
C VAL A 886 -32.58 28.22 18.43
N VAL A 887 -33.46 27.24 18.64
CA VAL A 887 -34.56 27.30 19.61
C VAL A 887 -34.08 27.15 21.06
N THR A 888 -32.92 26.52 21.28
CA THR A 888 -32.40 26.18 22.62
C THR A 888 -31.23 27.05 23.07
N TRP A 889 -30.62 27.83 22.17
CA TRP A 889 -29.45 28.64 22.50
C TRP A 889 -29.77 29.75 23.50
N ASN A 890 -28.89 29.90 24.49
CA ASN A 890 -28.91 31.03 25.39
C ASN A 890 -28.60 32.32 24.60
N LYS A 891 -29.41 33.37 24.79
CA LYS A 891 -29.22 34.67 24.14
C LYS A 891 -28.26 35.57 24.92
N VAL A 892 -28.12 35.37 26.23
CA VAL A 892 -27.19 36.11 27.08
C VAL A 892 -25.83 35.45 27.00
N THR A 893 -25.04 35.88 26.02
CA THR A 893 -23.74 35.26 25.70
C THR A 893 -22.68 36.29 25.38
N ARG A 894 -21.42 35.86 25.47
CA ARG A 894 -20.25 36.59 24.99
C ARG A 894 -19.45 35.68 24.08
N THR A 895 -19.23 36.10 22.84
CA THR A 895 -18.50 35.31 21.83
C THR A 895 -17.15 35.92 21.48
N GLU A 896 -16.17 35.06 21.17
CA GLU A 896 -14.78 35.40 20.86
C GLU A 896 -14.15 36.28 21.95
N HIS A 897 -14.16 35.76 23.19
CA HIS A 897 -13.65 36.48 24.35
C HIS A 897 -12.19 36.12 24.63
N SER A 898 -11.30 37.11 24.55
CA SER A 898 -9.87 36.96 24.84
C SER A 898 -9.56 37.42 26.27
N ILE A 899 -8.97 36.52 27.07
CA ILE A 899 -8.49 36.80 28.43
C ILE A 899 -6.95 36.80 28.41
N LYS A 900 -6.36 37.88 28.92
CA LYS A 900 -4.92 38.14 28.88
C LYS A 900 -4.43 38.58 30.26
N ASN A 901 -3.13 38.37 30.53
CA ASN A 901 -2.44 38.81 31.74
C ASN A 901 -2.98 38.19 33.04
N ILE A 902 -3.32 36.90 33.00
CA ILE A 902 -3.71 36.14 34.19
C ILE A 902 -2.47 35.43 34.74
N GLU A 903 -2.33 35.36 36.06
CA GLU A 903 -1.23 34.68 36.72
C GLU A 903 -1.77 33.57 37.63
N VAL A 904 -1.23 32.37 37.48
CA VAL A 904 -1.60 31.19 38.29
C VAL A 904 -0.32 30.61 38.86
N GLN A 905 -0.17 30.66 40.19
CA GLN A 905 1.02 30.17 40.92
C GLN A 905 2.36 30.67 40.32
N GLY A 906 2.45 31.94 39.96
CA GLY A 906 3.66 32.51 39.35
C GLY A 906 3.79 32.32 37.84
N VAL A 907 2.84 31.64 37.19
CA VAL A 907 2.86 31.38 35.75
C VAL A 907 1.89 32.32 35.02
N PRO A 908 2.35 33.15 34.08
CA PRO A 908 1.49 34.01 33.29
C PRO A 908 0.80 33.20 32.17
N ILE A 909 -0.53 33.16 32.19
CA ILE A 909 -1.38 32.43 31.25
C ILE A 909 -2.32 33.36 30.43
N LYS A 910 -2.75 32.87 29.28
CA LYS A 910 -3.74 33.54 28.39
C LYS A 910 -4.59 32.54 27.62
N GLY A 911 -5.75 32.97 27.13
CA GLY A 911 -6.59 32.16 26.26
C GLY A 911 -7.68 32.94 25.54
N ASN A 912 -8.27 32.30 24.53
CA ASN A 912 -9.41 32.80 23.79
C ASN A 912 -10.53 31.76 23.91
N LEU A 913 -11.73 32.19 24.24
CA LEU A 913 -12.91 31.34 24.40
C LEU A 913 -13.91 31.64 23.28
N ASP A 914 -14.43 30.59 22.64
CA ASP A 914 -15.39 30.70 21.53
C ASP A 914 -16.70 31.36 21.98
N LYS A 915 -17.34 30.79 23.01
CA LYS A 915 -18.60 31.29 23.56
C LYS A 915 -18.69 31.06 25.07
N ILE A 916 -19.19 32.06 25.78
CA ILE A 916 -19.54 32.00 27.20
C ILE A 916 -21.04 32.27 27.32
N GLU A 917 -21.76 31.36 27.96
CA GLU A 917 -23.19 31.50 28.25
C GLU A 917 -23.39 31.86 29.73
N PHE A 918 -24.28 32.81 30.01
CA PHE A 918 -24.46 33.36 31.35
C PHE A 918 -25.75 32.88 32.02
N ASN A 919 -25.64 32.52 33.30
CA ASN A 919 -26.76 32.34 34.23
C ASN A 919 -26.43 33.06 35.55
N GLY A 920 -26.62 34.39 35.58
CA GLY A 920 -26.15 35.22 36.66
C GLY A 920 -24.61 35.30 36.68
N LYS A 921 -24.00 34.95 37.82
CA LYS A 921 -22.52 34.87 37.96
C LYS A 921 -21.93 33.56 37.45
N GLN A 922 -22.76 32.53 37.35
CA GLN A 922 -22.34 31.23 36.84
C GLN A 922 -22.29 31.28 35.32
N VAL A 923 -21.19 30.78 34.76
CA VAL A 923 -20.97 30.76 33.32
C VAL A 923 -20.67 29.35 32.83
N THR A 924 -21.14 29.07 31.61
CA THR A 924 -20.83 27.84 30.88
C THR A 924 -19.97 28.20 29.68
N VAL A 925 -18.79 27.59 29.57
CA VAL A 925 -17.93 27.77 28.40
C VAL A 925 -18.37 26.78 27.33
N VAL A 926 -18.60 27.25 26.11
CA VAL A 926 -18.97 26.42 24.96
C VAL A 926 -17.90 26.57 23.89
N ASP A 927 -17.29 25.46 23.49
CA ASP A 927 -16.24 25.38 22.47
C ASP A 927 -16.78 24.52 21.31
N TYR A 928 -16.76 25.06 20.09
CA TYR A 928 -17.34 24.36 18.94
C TYR A 928 -16.31 23.40 18.31
N LYS A 929 -16.75 22.21 17.90
CA LYS A 929 -15.88 21.20 17.27
C LYS A 929 -16.47 20.70 15.96
N THR A 930 -15.70 20.83 14.88
CA THR A 930 -16.07 20.42 13.51
C THR A 930 -15.52 19.05 13.13
N GLY A 931 -15.57 18.09 14.04
CA GLY A 931 -15.13 16.71 13.77
C GLY A 931 -16.04 15.72 14.47
N ARG A 932 -15.99 14.45 14.07
CA ARG A 932 -16.87 13.41 14.62
C ARG A 932 -16.60 13.12 16.10
N VAL A 933 -17.68 13.02 16.88
CA VAL A 933 -17.69 12.71 18.32
C VAL A 933 -16.89 11.46 18.66
N ARG A 934 -17.06 10.38 17.87
CA ARG A 934 -16.33 9.11 18.07
C ARG A 934 -14.80 9.27 18.13
N ASN A 935 -14.25 10.23 17.38
CA ASN A 935 -12.81 10.50 17.34
C ASN A 935 -12.37 11.41 18.51
N ALA A 936 -13.31 12.07 19.17
CA ALA A 936 -13.07 12.98 20.28
C ALA A 936 -13.20 12.30 21.64
N LYS A 937 -13.78 11.09 21.74
CA LYS A 937 -13.95 10.37 23.01
C LYS A 937 -12.63 10.27 23.82
N PRO A 938 -11.51 9.77 23.25
CA PRO A 938 -10.24 9.73 24.00
C PRO A 938 -9.74 11.13 24.41
N LYS A 939 -10.03 12.17 23.60
CA LYS A 939 -9.59 13.55 23.90
C LYS A 939 -10.32 14.18 25.08
N LEU A 940 -11.47 13.63 25.46
CA LEU A 940 -12.29 14.11 26.58
C LEU A 940 -11.99 13.35 27.89
N GLU A 941 -11.13 12.33 27.85
CA GLU A 941 -10.81 11.49 29.00
C GLU A 941 -9.77 12.15 29.92
N ARG A 942 -9.87 11.80 31.20
CA ARG A 942 -8.92 12.19 32.25
C ARG A 942 -7.61 11.39 32.11
N PRO A 943 -6.52 11.80 32.79
CA PRO A 943 -5.28 11.03 32.81
C PRO A 943 -5.49 9.57 33.23
N THR A 944 -4.82 8.66 32.53
CA THR A 944 -4.78 7.22 32.82
C THR A 944 -3.33 6.73 32.86
N ASN A 945 -3.09 5.48 33.25
CA ASN A 945 -1.73 4.91 33.24
C ASN A 945 -1.11 4.90 31.82
N ASP A 946 -1.95 4.69 30.80
CA ASP A 946 -1.51 4.65 29.40
C ASP A 946 -1.42 6.05 28.77
N GLU A 947 -2.25 7.00 29.24
CA GLU A 947 -2.22 8.41 28.84
C GLU A 947 -2.05 9.33 30.07
N PRO A 948 -0.82 9.48 30.59
CA PRO A 948 -0.57 10.16 31.87
C PRO A 948 -0.85 11.66 31.85
N ASN A 949 -0.93 12.27 30.66
CA ASN A 949 -1.29 13.69 30.54
C ASN A 949 -2.81 13.90 30.42
N GLY A 950 -3.60 12.85 30.12
CA GLY A 950 -5.02 12.94 29.77
C GLY A 950 -5.29 13.39 28.33
N GLY A 951 -6.55 13.65 28.01
CA GLY A 951 -6.98 14.13 26.68
C GLY A 951 -6.83 15.65 26.49
N ASP A 952 -6.59 16.07 25.23
CA ASP A 952 -6.43 17.49 24.87
C ASP A 952 -7.66 18.36 25.20
N TYR A 953 -8.87 17.85 24.98
CA TYR A 953 -10.11 18.59 25.20
C TYR A 953 -10.47 18.63 26.69
N TRP A 954 -10.18 17.57 27.44
CA TRP A 954 -10.28 17.61 28.90
C TRP A 954 -9.35 18.69 29.49
N ARG A 955 -8.06 18.69 29.13
CA ARG A 955 -7.12 19.74 29.55
C ARG A 955 -7.59 21.13 29.15
N GLN A 956 -8.13 21.28 27.94
CA GLN A 956 -8.65 22.55 27.44
C GLN A 956 -9.81 23.08 28.28
N ALA A 957 -10.76 22.22 28.66
CA ALA A 957 -11.87 22.59 29.52
C ALA A 957 -11.40 23.07 30.91
N VAL A 958 -10.49 22.31 31.54
CA VAL A 958 -9.93 22.69 32.85
C VAL A 958 -9.13 23.98 32.75
N PHE A 959 -8.32 24.15 31.70
CA PHE A 959 -7.55 25.37 31.46
C PHE A 959 -8.47 26.59 31.31
N TYR A 960 -9.59 26.48 30.59
CA TYR A 960 -10.57 27.56 30.47
C TYR A 960 -11.20 27.94 31.81
N LYS A 961 -11.54 26.95 32.65
CA LYS A 961 -12.01 27.22 34.02
C LYS A 961 -10.96 27.96 34.84
N ILE A 962 -9.72 27.47 34.87
CA ILE A 962 -8.60 28.13 35.56
C ILE A 962 -8.44 29.58 35.08
N LEU A 963 -8.54 29.80 33.76
CA LEU A 963 -8.35 31.12 33.16
C LEU A 963 -9.44 32.12 33.57
N VAL A 964 -10.71 31.71 33.54
CA VAL A 964 -11.85 32.58 33.89
C VAL A 964 -11.93 32.80 35.40
N ASP A 965 -11.76 31.76 36.21
CA ASP A 965 -11.89 31.87 37.67
C ASP A 965 -10.76 32.72 38.29
N ASN A 966 -9.61 32.86 37.61
CA ASN A 966 -8.50 33.73 38.04
C ASN A 966 -8.54 35.13 37.41
N ASP A 967 -9.53 35.45 36.56
CA ASP A 967 -9.72 36.79 36.00
C ASP A 967 -10.40 37.72 37.02
N ARG A 968 -9.59 38.51 37.72
CA ARG A 968 -10.05 39.47 38.73
C ARG A 968 -10.85 40.65 38.18
N THR A 969 -10.97 40.79 36.85
CA THR A 969 -11.76 41.87 36.24
C THR A 969 -13.26 41.58 36.24
N ASN A 970 -13.65 40.31 36.45
CA ASN A 970 -15.03 39.86 36.47
C ASN A 970 -15.30 39.02 37.75
N ASP A 971 -16.57 38.78 38.06
CA ASP A 971 -17.00 37.93 39.18
C ASP A 971 -17.66 36.62 38.71
N TRP A 972 -17.17 36.10 37.58
CA TRP A 972 -17.71 34.92 36.91
C TRP A 972 -17.16 33.62 37.50
N GLU A 973 -18.00 32.60 37.54
CA GLU A 973 -17.64 31.27 38.03
C GLU A 973 -17.98 30.23 36.95
N VAL A 974 -16.97 29.54 36.41
CA VAL A 974 -17.23 28.51 35.39
C VAL A 974 -17.77 27.24 36.05
N VAL A 975 -19.00 26.87 35.74
CA VAL A 975 -19.63 25.65 36.30
C VAL A 975 -19.33 24.44 35.42
N ASP A 976 -19.42 24.60 34.11
CA ASP A 976 -19.25 23.51 33.15
C ASP A 976 -18.59 24.00 31.85
N THR A 977 -17.88 23.10 31.16
CA THR A 977 -17.46 23.31 29.77
C THR A 977 -18.16 22.32 28.86
N ILE A 978 -18.72 22.81 27.75
CA ILE A 978 -19.43 22.01 26.76
C ILE A 978 -18.66 22.07 25.44
N PHE A 979 -18.35 20.90 24.89
CA PHE A 979 -17.88 20.76 23.52
C PHE A 979 -19.08 20.44 22.62
N ASP A 980 -19.43 21.38 21.75
CA ASP A 980 -20.59 21.30 20.85
C ASP A 980 -20.14 20.82 19.47
N PHE A 981 -20.54 19.60 19.10
CA PHE A 981 -20.10 18.97 17.85
C PHE A 981 -21.09 19.29 16.73
N VAL A 982 -20.60 20.00 15.72
CA VAL A 982 -21.42 20.48 14.59
C VAL A 982 -21.60 19.44 13.47
N GLU A 983 -20.94 18.28 13.56
CA GLU A 983 -21.08 17.17 12.62
C GLU A 983 -21.96 16.07 13.23
N PRO A 984 -22.93 15.50 12.49
CA PRO A 984 -23.79 14.43 13.00
C PRO A 984 -23.07 13.08 13.08
N GLU A 985 -23.46 12.22 14.04
CA GLU A 985 -22.87 10.87 14.18
C GLU A 985 -23.57 9.82 13.28
N LYS A 986 -24.91 9.89 13.18
CA LYS A 986 -25.80 9.15 12.27
C LYS A 986 -27.03 10.02 11.99
N ASP A 987 -27.57 9.97 10.76
CA ASP A 987 -28.84 10.58 10.31
C ASP A 987 -29.41 11.68 11.23
N ASP A 988 -28.82 12.88 11.14
CA ASP A 988 -29.23 14.12 11.83
C ASP A 988 -29.17 14.16 13.37
N GLU A 989 -28.48 13.21 14.02
CA GLU A 989 -28.19 13.25 15.47
C GLU A 989 -26.89 14.03 15.77
N TYR A 990 -27.02 15.16 16.47
CA TYR A 990 -25.92 16.00 16.97
C TYR A 990 -25.67 15.80 18.46
N TYR A 991 -24.42 15.93 18.88
CA TYR A 991 -24.00 15.61 20.25
C TYR A 991 -23.28 16.78 20.92
N LYS A 992 -23.54 16.95 22.22
CA LYS A 992 -22.83 17.90 23.09
C LYS A 992 -22.14 17.13 24.21
N ALA A 993 -20.82 17.22 24.28
CA ALA A 993 -20.07 16.59 25.37
C ALA A 993 -19.88 17.59 26.51
N LYS A 994 -20.44 17.29 27.67
CA LYS A 994 -20.28 18.09 28.89
C LYS A 994 -19.11 17.55 29.72
N VAL A 995 -18.13 18.40 29.99
CA VAL A 995 -17.01 18.10 30.89
C VAL A 995 -17.26 18.73 32.24
N VAL A 996 -17.44 17.87 33.25
CA VAL A 996 -17.56 18.27 34.66
C VAL A 996 -16.16 18.34 35.25
N ILE A 997 -15.77 19.51 35.74
CA ILE A 997 -14.42 19.78 36.24
C ILE A 997 -14.42 19.63 37.76
N THR A 998 -13.60 18.72 38.30
CA THR A 998 -13.46 18.51 39.75
C THR A 998 -12.24 19.24 40.31
N PRO A 999 -12.14 19.44 41.64
CA PRO A 999 -10.96 20.06 42.24
C PRO A 999 -9.65 19.32 41.91
N GLU A 1000 -9.68 17.99 41.81
CA GLU A 1000 -8.52 17.19 41.42
C GLU A 1000 -8.08 17.48 39.97
N ASP A 1001 -9.05 17.68 39.06
CA ASP A 1001 -8.74 18.04 37.67
C ASP A 1001 -7.98 19.38 37.61
N ILE A 1002 -8.38 20.35 38.44
CA ILE A 1002 -7.75 21.68 38.53
C ILE A 1002 -6.32 21.54 39.05
N GLU A 1003 -6.11 20.77 40.12
CA GLU A 1003 -4.79 20.54 40.70
C GLU A 1003 -3.82 19.89 39.69
N GLU A 1004 -4.29 18.88 38.96
CA GLU A 1004 -3.51 18.18 37.94
C GLU A 1004 -3.10 19.13 36.81
N VAL A 1005 -4.05 19.86 36.22
CA VAL A 1005 -3.73 20.78 35.11
C VAL A 1005 -2.91 21.98 35.59
N THR A 1006 -3.10 22.47 36.82
CA THR A 1006 -2.22 23.49 37.41
C THR A 1006 -0.79 22.97 37.59
N THR A 1007 -0.61 21.70 37.97
CA THR A 1007 0.71 21.05 38.05
C THR A 1007 1.35 20.92 36.66
N GLN A 1008 0.58 20.58 35.65
CA GLN A 1008 1.05 20.53 34.26
C GLN A 1008 1.45 21.94 33.75
N ILE A 1009 0.68 22.97 34.07
CA ILE A 1009 0.99 24.38 33.74
C ILE A 1009 2.32 24.81 34.37
N THR A 1010 2.49 24.60 35.68
CA THR A 1010 3.67 25.04 36.43
C THR A 1010 4.93 24.27 36.03
N SER A 1011 4.86 22.94 35.96
CA SER A 1011 5.99 22.11 35.55
C SER A 1011 6.42 22.37 34.11
N THR A 1012 5.47 22.49 33.18
CA THR A 1012 5.77 22.79 31.77
C THR A 1012 6.40 24.17 31.62
N TYR A 1013 5.88 25.18 32.31
CA TYR A 1013 6.44 26.53 32.28
C TYR A 1013 7.87 26.57 32.81
N GLN A 1014 8.16 25.88 33.93
CA GLN A 1014 9.52 25.77 34.47
C GLN A 1014 10.48 25.12 33.49
N LYS A 1015 10.10 24.00 32.88
CA LYS A 1015 10.92 23.32 31.88
C LYS A 1015 11.18 24.19 30.64
N ILE A 1016 10.17 24.94 30.18
CA ILE A 1016 10.33 25.93 29.10
C ILE A 1016 11.35 27.01 29.49
N MET A 1017 11.25 27.56 30.71
CA MET A 1017 12.19 28.57 31.19
C MET A 1017 13.61 28.04 31.39
N ASN A 1018 13.76 26.74 31.67
CA ASN A 1018 15.05 26.05 31.72
C ASN A 1018 15.60 25.63 30.35
N HIS A 1019 14.89 25.95 29.26
CA HIS A 1019 15.21 25.57 27.88
C HIS A 1019 15.19 24.06 27.60
N GLU A 1020 14.37 23.29 28.33
CA GLU A 1020 14.27 21.82 28.22
C GLU A 1020 13.39 21.37 27.04
N PHE A 1021 13.70 21.79 25.81
CA PHE A 1021 12.94 21.42 24.61
C PHE A 1021 13.81 21.08 23.39
N SER A 1022 15.07 20.71 23.60
CA SER A 1022 16.00 20.26 22.56
C SER A 1022 15.74 18.82 22.08
N THR A 1023 14.98 18.04 22.84
CA THR A 1023 14.82 16.60 22.63
C THR A 1023 13.39 16.27 22.21
N GLY A 1024 13.23 15.51 21.14
CA GLY A 1024 11.93 15.08 20.62
C GLY A 1024 11.23 14.03 21.47
N CYS A 1025 9.94 13.81 21.20
CA CYS A 1025 9.15 12.77 21.87
C CYS A 1025 9.49 11.34 21.41
N GLY A 1026 10.13 11.18 20.24
CA GLY A 1026 10.52 9.88 19.68
C GLY A 1026 9.39 9.07 19.04
N LYS A 1027 8.14 9.58 19.04
CA LYS A 1027 6.99 8.96 18.37
C LYS A 1027 7.24 8.91 16.85
N LYS A 1028 6.96 7.76 16.20
CA LYS A 1028 7.13 7.57 14.74
C LYS A 1028 6.32 8.55 13.90
N GLU A 1029 5.10 8.87 14.36
CA GLU A 1029 4.15 9.76 13.67
C GLU A 1029 4.42 11.26 13.93
N CYS A 1030 5.50 11.62 14.62
CA CYS A 1030 5.77 13.03 14.95
C CYS A 1030 6.58 13.70 13.84
N ASP A 1031 5.93 14.55 13.06
CA ASP A 1031 6.53 15.30 11.94
C ASP A 1031 7.80 16.05 12.34
N TRP A 1032 7.80 16.72 13.50
CA TRP A 1032 8.98 17.46 13.99
C TRP A 1032 10.13 16.55 14.43
N CYS A 1033 9.83 15.35 14.96
CA CYS A 1033 10.88 14.38 15.23
C CYS A 1033 11.49 13.86 13.93
N HIS A 1034 10.66 13.59 12.93
CA HIS A 1034 11.13 13.18 11.60
C HIS A 1034 11.97 14.29 10.94
N PHE A 1035 11.47 15.52 10.94
CA PHE A 1035 12.18 16.69 10.42
C PHE A 1035 13.58 16.83 11.04
N VAL A 1036 13.70 16.70 12.36
CA VAL A 1036 15.02 16.80 13.03
C VAL A 1036 15.93 15.62 12.67
N LYS A 1037 15.42 14.38 12.66
CA LYS A 1037 16.21 13.21 12.27
C LYS A 1037 16.74 13.30 10.84
N SER A 1038 15.94 13.83 9.94
CA SER A 1038 16.26 13.85 8.50
C SER A 1038 17.15 15.02 8.08
N ASN A 1039 17.20 16.10 8.86
CA ASN A 1039 17.88 17.35 8.45
C ASN A 1039 18.95 17.84 9.44
N PHE A 1040 19.05 17.28 10.65
CA PHE A 1040 20.04 17.69 11.65
C PHE A 1040 20.97 16.53 11.99
N LYS A 1041 22.26 16.84 12.18
CA LYS A 1041 23.24 15.88 12.68
C LYS A 1041 22.84 15.42 14.08
N GLN A 1042 22.67 14.12 14.24
CA GLN A 1042 22.44 13.51 15.55
C GLN A 1042 23.80 13.26 16.23
N PRO A 1043 23.91 13.41 17.56
CA PRO A 1043 25.12 13.02 18.28
C PRO A 1043 25.39 11.53 18.05
N GLU A 1044 26.63 11.16 17.73
CA GLU A 1044 27.00 9.77 17.48
C GLU A 1044 26.75 8.91 18.73
N GLY A 1045 26.03 7.80 18.55
CA GLY A 1045 25.81 6.80 19.58
C GLY A 1045 27.14 6.19 20.04
N LEU A 1046 27.30 6.04 21.36
CA LEU A 1046 28.43 5.42 22.05
C LEU A 1046 28.60 3.93 21.67
N LEU A 1047 29.20 3.63 20.52
CA LEU A 1047 29.75 2.30 20.21
C LEU A 1047 31.01 2.44 19.35
N GLU A 1048 32.05 3.09 19.90
CA GLU A 1048 33.41 2.72 19.51
C GLU A 1048 33.63 1.29 19.98
N VAL A 1049 33.59 0.34 19.04
CA VAL A 1049 34.14 -0.99 19.25
C VAL A 1049 35.62 -0.77 19.54
N ALA A 1050 36.02 -1.04 20.78
CA ALA A 1050 37.41 -1.03 21.18
C ALA A 1050 38.20 -1.90 20.19
N GLU A 1051 38.97 -1.27 19.31
CA GLU A 1051 40.03 -1.96 18.57
C GLU A 1051 40.98 -2.52 19.63
N GLY A 1052 41.06 -3.84 19.67
CA GLY A 1052 41.99 -4.55 20.54
C GLY A 1052 43.40 -4.10 20.21
N ASP A 1053 44.03 -3.44 21.19
CA ASP A 1053 45.45 -3.14 21.20
C ASP A 1053 46.19 -4.49 21.30
N ASP A 1054 46.69 -4.98 20.17
CA ASP A 1054 47.60 -6.13 20.08
C ASP A 1054 48.93 -5.76 20.76
N GLY A 1055 48.97 -5.94 22.07
CA GLY A 1055 50.17 -5.94 22.90
C GLY A 1055 50.74 -7.36 23.01
N MET A 1056 51.78 -7.62 22.24
CA MET A 1056 52.62 -8.83 22.16
C MET A 1056 52.95 -9.53 23.50
N GLU A 1057 52.82 -10.86 23.50
CA GLU A 1057 53.93 -11.78 23.83
C GLU A 1057 54.15 -12.75 22.66
#